data_AF-A0A936EXI5-F1
#
_entry.id   AF-A0A936EXI5-F1
#
_cell.length_a   1.000
_cell.length_b   1.000
_cell.length_c   1.000
_cell.angle_alpha   90.00
_cell.angle_beta   90.00
_cell.angle_gamma   90.00
#
_symmetry.space_group_name_H-M   'P 1'
#
loop_
_entity.id
_entity.type
_entity.pdbx_description
1 polymer ?
#
loop_
_entity_poly.entity_id
_entity_poly.type
_entity_poly.pdbx_seq_one_letter_code
_entity_poly.pdbx_strand_id
1 'polypeptide(L)'
;MTTVSDVTNPALSGLIHIDGLLGDGPGWNWVAPARNTLYYTFALDAGNSADVGTIIAASPDGFNAFQQAAAVQALGRLAQITGINFIEASTGANADIHFGVGNLFGTNTSGYTSIKWGYTFDSTSNVIQTYTADAYVYLDMVEFSASNAQPSAGTSGYQVMLHELGHAMGLKHPFEGSLKLDPAENNTTYSLMSYTQVGGPRTDYAPYDIAALSYLYGADGLGAALGQGSAGHYLVGTATADNLVGGPGNDVLVGRTGTDTLDGGAGIDTAVFSGLRAQYNLVANANGSFSVIGLDGQDTLTNMEFLRFDDQTVPLSQPIGNNLPIGTITLAGTAREGDLLTAQNSVYDADGLGPFRFRWQSSPNGSTWSDIYGAAADTFRLGQDQAGQLVRLVASYTDGKGTAEQVISAVAGPVANVNNPPTGSVTINGSPRQGQTLTTVNTLIDPDGLGPLVHQWQSSTDGSDWTAIAGVSGNSFAPGQAQVGLMLRTVVSWVDLQGTAESVTSNTTAAVINVNDPPVGTVTLSGVPTQGRPLQAIVDLSDADGLGTFSYRWQTTTGFLTWGDIAGATGPSFTPTQTEVGRLLRVVVSYIDGQGMPESVNSALNGGVIDINVPPTGQVLLSGTVRQGLPLQAQASLSDDDGLGALSVAWQSSIDGNSWLTIAGAGSATFTPGADQAGLLLRALVSYVDRGGTAESMASASAAVGKVLLGSERNDVLVGSNGSDAISGLAGNDRLTGGVGHDLLDGGAGVDTALYAHVRDDYSVTRVTGGRTVEAMVGNEGLDQLIGIERLQFSDQALAFDLDGNAGTVARYLGAVFGPTATSNGLYAGIGLAQMDGGTTASALMQLALETRLGTGFSREAVVGLLYDNLAGRAPTAIELADWLQQMSAGTYTPVTLAQLAADLDLNAQNIGLVGLMESGLVYLPAA
;
A
#
# COMPACT_ATOMS: atom_id res chain seq x y z
N MET A 1 8.71 -25.86 33.76
CA MET A 1 7.40 -26.19 33.14
C MET A 1 6.38 -25.30 33.82
N THR A 2 5.62 -24.54 33.06
CA THR A 2 4.64 -23.57 33.58
C THR A 2 3.57 -24.27 34.42
N THR A 3 3.24 -23.69 35.56
CA THR A 3 2.21 -24.18 36.49
C THR A 3 1.00 -23.26 36.50
N VAL A 4 -0.10 -23.74 37.09
CA VAL A 4 -1.28 -22.92 37.36
C VAL A 4 -0.94 -21.69 38.22
N SER A 5 0.03 -21.77 39.13
CA SER A 5 0.45 -20.62 39.94
C SER A 5 1.07 -19.52 39.08
N ASP A 6 1.92 -19.90 38.13
CA ASP A 6 2.70 -18.95 37.32
C ASP A 6 1.80 -18.12 36.38
N VAL A 7 0.63 -18.66 35.99
CA VAL A 7 -0.34 -17.99 35.10
C VAL A 7 -1.53 -17.34 35.84
N THR A 8 -1.71 -17.60 37.13
CA THR A 8 -2.82 -17.02 37.95
C THR A 8 -2.34 -16.08 39.05
N ASN A 9 -1.07 -16.13 39.40
CA ASN A 9 -0.38 -15.18 40.27
C ASN A 9 1.07 -15.02 39.75
N PRO A 10 1.24 -14.41 38.56
CA PRO A 10 2.57 -14.22 37.98
C PRO A 10 3.44 -13.31 38.86
N ALA A 11 4.76 -13.41 38.69
CA ALA A 11 5.71 -12.58 39.42
C ALA A 11 5.53 -11.09 39.09
N LEU A 12 5.67 -10.26 40.13
CA LEU A 12 5.71 -8.81 40.05
C LEU A 12 7.16 -8.33 40.11
N SER A 13 7.45 -7.20 39.47
CA SER A 13 8.79 -6.60 39.42
C SER A 13 9.24 -5.97 40.75
N GLY A 14 8.27 -5.63 41.63
CA GLY A 14 8.51 -4.82 42.82
C GLY A 14 8.61 -3.31 42.55
N LEU A 15 8.54 -2.91 41.28
CA LEU A 15 8.65 -1.53 40.82
C LEU A 15 7.25 -1.00 40.45
N ILE A 16 6.76 0.00 41.19
CA ILE A 16 5.36 0.45 41.06
C ILE A 16 5.02 1.04 39.68
N HIS A 17 6.01 1.59 38.97
CA HIS A 17 5.82 2.09 37.60
C HIS A 17 5.61 0.97 36.57
N ILE A 18 6.07 -0.24 36.86
CA ILE A 18 5.80 -1.45 36.07
C ILE A 18 4.53 -2.13 36.60
N ASP A 19 4.50 -2.50 37.89
CA ASP A 19 3.43 -3.29 38.49
C ASP A 19 2.07 -2.54 38.51
N GLY A 20 2.10 -1.21 38.48
CA GLY A 20 0.93 -0.35 38.29
C GLY A 20 0.27 -0.47 36.90
N LEU A 21 0.96 -1.07 35.93
CA LEU A 21 0.50 -1.24 34.54
C LEU A 21 0.25 -2.69 34.11
N LEU A 22 0.61 -3.70 34.90
CA LEU A 22 0.41 -5.11 34.53
C LEU A 22 -1.06 -5.55 34.66
N GLY A 23 -1.63 -6.15 33.61
CA GLY A 23 -3.00 -6.69 33.58
C GLY A 23 -3.10 -8.21 33.72
N ASP A 24 -4.32 -8.72 33.89
CA ASP A 24 -4.63 -10.14 34.17
C ASP A 24 -4.62 -11.05 32.89
N GLY A 25 -3.96 -10.63 31.82
CA GLY A 25 -3.96 -11.29 30.51
C GLY A 25 -3.43 -10.37 29.41
N PRO A 26 -3.25 -10.82 28.15
CA PRO A 26 -3.59 -12.14 27.60
C PRO A 26 -2.60 -13.26 27.94
N GLY A 27 -1.44 -12.97 28.53
CA GLY A 27 -0.50 -14.01 28.98
C GLY A 27 0.30 -14.70 27.86
N TRP A 28 0.67 -13.96 26.79
CA TRP A 28 1.32 -14.51 25.60
C TRP A 28 2.54 -15.42 25.86
N ASN A 29 3.32 -15.22 26.94
CA ASN A 29 4.46 -16.06 27.30
C ASN A 29 4.10 -17.53 27.59
N TRP A 30 2.85 -17.81 27.95
CA TRP A 30 2.43 -19.15 28.40
C TRP A 30 1.76 -19.97 27.29
N VAL A 31 1.51 -19.36 26.12
CA VAL A 31 0.88 -19.99 24.94
C VAL A 31 1.61 -21.27 24.52
N ALA A 32 0.84 -22.33 24.30
CA ALA A 32 1.35 -23.65 23.97
C ALA A 32 0.82 -24.14 22.60
N PRO A 33 1.67 -24.59 21.66
CA PRO A 33 3.13 -24.71 21.77
C PRO A 33 3.85 -23.36 21.79
N ALA A 34 4.97 -23.30 22.52
CA ALA A 34 5.77 -22.09 22.65
C ALA A 34 6.32 -21.62 21.29
N ARG A 35 6.21 -20.32 21.04
CA ARG A 35 6.53 -19.65 19.77
C ARG A 35 6.84 -18.19 20.03
N ASN A 36 7.88 -17.64 19.41
CA ASN A 36 8.10 -16.19 19.42
C ASN A 36 7.44 -15.51 18.21
N THR A 37 6.14 -15.78 18.02
CA THR A 37 5.36 -15.25 16.88
C THR A 37 3.89 -15.15 17.24
N LEU A 38 3.34 -13.94 17.16
CA LEU A 38 1.91 -13.67 17.19
C LEU A 38 1.42 -13.34 15.78
N TYR A 39 0.30 -13.95 15.41
CA TYR A 39 -0.35 -13.70 14.14
C TYR A 39 -1.43 -12.62 14.32
N TYR A 40 -1.57 -11.73 13.34
CA TYR A 40 -2.63 -10.72 13.35
C TYR A 40 -3.47 -10.79 12.08
N THR A 41 -4.69 -10.26 12.10
CA THR A 41 -5.48 -10.12 10.86
C THR A 41 -6.40 -8.90 10.81
N PHE A 42 -6.66 -8.46 9.59
CA PHE A 42 -7.74 -7.53 9.24
C PHE A 42 -8.97 -8.24 8.63
N ALA A 43 -8.91 -9.58 8.49
CA ALA A 43 -10.00 -10.39 7.99
C ALA A 43 -11.06 -10.65 9.08
N LEU A 44 -12.32 -10.78 8.66
CA LEU A 44 -13.48 -10.96 9.54
C LEU A 44 -13.94 -12.43 9.66
N ASP A 45 -13.21 -13.38 9.05
CA ASP A 45 -13.56 -14.79 8.98
C ASP A 45 -13.16 -15.56 10.25
N ALA A 46 -14.04 -15.43 11.24
CA ALA A 46 -13.96 -15.94 12.61
C ALA A 46 -13.11 -15.09 13.58
N GLY A 47 -13.46 -15.19 14.86
CA GLY A 47 -12.96 -14.35 15.95
C GLY A 47 -13.95 -13.26 16.36
N ASN A 48 -14.06 -12.19 15.56
CA ASN A 48 -14.65 -10.89 15.92
C ASN A 48 -16.17 -10.87 16.24
N SER A 49 -16.84 -12.02 16.26
CA SER A 49 -18.29 -12.12 16.47
C SER A 49 -18.72 -12.31 17.93
N ALA A 50 -17.80 -12.68 18.83
CA ALA A 50 -18.12 -13.00 20.23
C ALA A 50 -18.44 -11.78 21.10
N ASP A 51 -18.03 -10.58 20.67
CA ASP A 51 -18.19 -9.31 21.38
C ASP A 51 -19.43 -8.50 20.92
N VAL A 52 -20.16 -9.04 19.95
CA VAL A 52 -21.33 -8.39 19.34
C VAL A 52 -22.53 -8.41 20.30
N GLY A 53 -23.06 -7.24 20.59
CA GLY A 53 -24.13 -7.03 21.57
C GLY A 53 -23.65 -6.87 23.02
N THR A 54 -22.33 -6.90 23.27
CA THR A 54 -21.74 -6.66 24.60
C THR A 54 -20.72 -5.52 24.62
N ILE A 55 -19.88 -5.41 23.59
CA ILE A 55 -18.85 -4.37 23.44
C ILE A 55 -19.06 -3.55 22.16
N ILE A 56 -19.38 -4.24 21.06
CA ILE A 56 -19.69 -3.64 19.76
C ILE A 56 -21.18 -3.88 19.41
N ALA A 57 -21.87 -2.87 18.89
CA ALA A 57 -23.34 -2.92 18.74
C ALA A 57 -23.84 -3.80 17.58
N ALA A 58 -22.97 -4.11 16.61
CA ALA A 58 -23.24 -4.95 15.45
C ALA A 58 -21.97 -5.74 15.07
N SER A 59 -22.04 -6.61 14.05
CA SER A 59 -20.85 -7.22 13.48
C SER A 59 -19.86 -6.14 13.01
N PRO A 60 -18.56 -6.25 13.34
CA PRO A 60 -17.56 -5.26 12.93
C PRO A 60 -17.31 -5.27 11.42
N ASP A 61 -17.07 -4.08 10.88
CA ASP A 61 -16.50 -3.88 9.55
C ASP A 61 -14.97 -4.03 9.57
N GLY A 62 -14.37 -4.25 8.40
CA GLY A 62 -12.92 -4.41 8.25
C GLY A 62 -12.17 -3.09 8.34
N PHE A 63 -10.92 -3.13 8.81
CA PHE A 63 -10.01 -1.98 8.79
C PHE A 63 -9.75 -1.50 7.35
N ASN A 64 -9.86 -0.20 7.13
CA ASN A 64 -9.46 0.44 5.87
C ASN A 64 -7.92 0.59 5.76
N ALA A 65 -7.41 0.89 4.57
CA ALA A 65 -5.97 0.94 4.30
C ALA A 65 -5.15 1.85 5.26
N PHE A 66 -5.70 2.96 5.76
CA PHE A 66 -5.03 3.81 6.75
C PHE A 66 -5.00 3.16 8.14
N GLN A 67 -6.10 2.53 8.53
CA GLN A 67 -6.21 1.78 9.80
C GLN A 67 -5.28 0.56 9.80
N GLN A 68 -5.19 -0.17 8.69
CA GLN A 68 -4.24 -1.28 8.50
C GLN A 68 -2.79 -0.78 8.60
N ALA A 69 -2.43 0.28 7.88
CA ALA A 69 -1.08 0.85 7.93
C ALA A 69 -0.69 1.33 9.33
N ALA A 70 -1.60 1.97 10.06
CA ALA A 70 -1.39 2.37 11.45
C ALA A 70 -1.18 1.19 12.40
N ALA A 71 -1.98 0.12 12.26
CA ALA A 71 -1.84 -1.09 13.05
C ALA A 71 -0.49 -1.79 12.78
N VAL A 72 -0.11 -1.96 11.51
CA VAL A 72 1.19 -2.55 11.13
C VAL A 72 2.36 -1.71 11.66
N GLN A 73 2.26 -0.37 11.62
CA GLN A 73 3.29 0.51 12.19
C GLN A 73 3.41 0.34 13.72
N ALA A 74 2.28 0.25 14.44
CA ALA A 74 2.25 0.05 15.89
C ALA A 74 2.78 -1.35 16.30
N LEU A 75 2.38 -2.41 15.58
CA LEU A 75 2.92 -3.77 15.78
C LEU A 75 4.43 -3.84 15.48
N GLY A 76 4.90 -3.15 14.43
CA GLY A 76 6.31 -3.01 14.11
C GLY A 76 7.12 -2.30 15.21
N ARG A 77 6.48 -1.39 15.97
CA ARG A 77 7.09 -0.76 17.15
C ARG A 77 7.08 -1.70 18.36
N LEU A 78 5.98 -2.43 18.60
CA LEU A 78 5.92 -3.44 19.66
C LEU A 78 6.99 -4.53 19.47
N ALA A 79 7.26 -4.97 18.24
CA ALA A 79 8.33 -5.92 17.93
C ALA A 79 9.70 -5.46 18.44
N GLN A 80 10.01 -4.17 18.33
CA GLN A 80 11.29 -3.58 18.80
C GLN A 80 11.39 -3.50 20.33
N ILE A 81 10.27 -3.39 21.04
CA ILE A 81 10.21 -3.28 22.51
C ILE A 81 10.25 -4.67 23.16
N THR A 82 9.59 -5.64 22.52
CA THR A 82 9.26 -6.95 23.11
C THR A 82 10.07 -8.11 22.55
N GLY A 83 10.74 -7.95 21.41
CA GLY A 83 11.39 -9.05 20.69
C GLY A 83 10.43 -10.00 19.96
N ILE A 84 9.13 -9.69 19.92
CA ILE A 84 8.09 -10.55 19.35
C ILE A 84 7.95 -10.31 17.83
N ASN A 85 7.90 -11.39 17.05
CA ASN A 85 7.56 -11.30 15.63
C ASN A 85 6.04 -11.22 15.43
N PHE A 86 5.58 -10.24 14.67
CA PHE A 86 4.17 -10.12 14.27
C PHE A 86 4.01 -10.42 12.78
N ILE A 87 3.11 -11.34 12.42
CA ILE A 87 2.91 -11.81 11.04
C ILE A 87 1.42 -11.78 10.68
N GLU A 88 1.07 -11.31 9.49
CA GLU A 88 -0.33 -11.31 9.04
C GLU A 88 -0.82 -12.72 8.68
N ALA A 89 -1.94 -13.14 9.27
CA ALA A 89 -2.66 -14.35 8.94
C ALA A 89 -3.77 -14.06 7.92
N SER A 90 -3.85 -14.90 6.88
CA SER A 90 -4.80 -14.77 5.76
C SER A 90 -6.27 -15.09 6.12
N THR A 91 -6.56 -15.44 7.37
CA THR A 91 -7.87 -15.86 7.89
C THR A 91 -7.93 -15.58 9.40
N GLY A 92 -9.06 -15.09 9.91
CA GLY A 92 -9.28 -14.87 11.35
C GLY A 92 -9.05 -16.11 12.20
N ALA A 93 -9.47 -17.29 11.75
CA ALA A 93 -9.27 -18.56 12.46
C ALA A 93 -7.80 -18.99 12.71
N ASN A 94 -6.80 -18.24 12.22
CA ASN A 94 -5.37 -18.47 12.45
C ASN A 94 -4.65 -17.22 13.02
N ALA A 95 -5.38 -16.21 13.50
CA ALA A 95 -4.84 -15.03 14.14
C ALA A 95 -4.91 -15.14 15.68
N ASP A 96 -4.04 -14.37 16.35
CA ASP A 96 -4.04 -14.15 17.80
C ASP A 96 -4.51 -12.72 18.14
N ILE A 97 -4.21 -11.75 17.26
CA ILE A 97 -4.64 -10.35 17.37
C ILE A 97 -5.54 -9.99 16.19
N HIS A 98 -6.79 -9.66 16.46
CA HIS A 98 -7.78 -9.35 15.43
C HIS A 98 -8.15 -7.87 15.48
N PHE A 99 -8.37 -7.29 14.30
CA PHE A 99 -8.77 -5.89 14.13
C PHE A 99 -10.15 -5.76 13.49
N GLY A 100 -10.94 -4.77 13.91
CA GLY A 100 -12.23 -4.44 13.30
C GLY A 100 -12.78 -3.10 13.77
N VAL A 101 -13.74 -2.52 13.04
CA VAL A 101 -14.37 -1.24 13.41
C VAL A 101 -15.89 -1.34 13.50
N GLY A 102 -16.53 -0.39 14.18
CA GLY A 102 -17.99 -0.26 14.17
C GLY A 102 -18.47 0.76 15.20
N ASN A 103 -19.65 0.53 15.78
CA ASN A 103 -20.16 1.32 16.89
C ASN A 103 -19.83 0.63 18.22
N LEU A 104 -19.03 1.27 19.08
CA LEU A 104 -18.70 0.76 20.41
C LEU A 104 -19.70 1.26 21.46
N PHE A 105 -20.00 0.43 22.46
CA PHE A 105 -20.92 0.84 23.53
C PHE A 105 -20.29 1.88 24.46
N GLY A 106 -20.80 3.11 24.38
CA GLY A 106 -20.50 4.22 25.27
C GLY A 106 -19.92 5.41 24.52
N THR A 107 -20.53 6.59 24.68
CA THR A 107 -20.23 7.82 23.89
C THR A 107 -18.82 8.40 24.06
N ASN A 108 -17.99 7.78 24.91
CA ASN A 108 -16.64 8.22 25.25
C ASN A 108 -15.59 7.15 24.92
N THR A 109 -15.98 6.04 24.30
CA THR A 109 -15.15 4.86 24.01
C THR A 109 -14.56 4.98 22.59
N SER A 110 -13.38 5.58 22.45
CA SER A 110 -12.74 5.77 21.13
C SER A 110 -12.13 4.49 20.55
N GLY A 111 -11.78 3.54 21.41
CA GLY A 111 -11.32 2.20 21.09
C GLY A 111 -11.72 1.26 22.21
N TYR A 112 -11.61 -0.05 21.98
CA TYR A 112 -11.75 -1.05 23.03
C TYR A 112 -11.04 -2.35 22.65
N THR A 113 -10.34 -2.96 23.61
CA THR A 113 -9.66 -4.25 23.43
C THR A 113 -10.31 -5.35 24.27
N SER A 114 -10.93 -6.31 23.61
CA SER A 114 -11.50 -7.50 24.27
C SER A 114 -10.45 -8.61 24.30
N ILE A 115 -10.01 -8.99 25.50
CA ILE A 115 -9.02 -10.05 25.74
C ILE A 115 -9.74 -11.33 26.15
N LYS A 116 -9.37 -12.46 25.55
CA LYS A 116 -9.92 -13.78 25.87
C LYS A 116 -8.76 -14.76 26.04
N TRP A 117 -8.73 -15.53 27.12
CA TRP A 117 -7.71 -16.57 27.31
C TRP A 117 -8.25 -17.75 28.11
N GLY A 118 -7.56 -18.89 28.03
CA GLY A 118 -7.91 -20.11 28.75
C GLY A 118 -6.80 -21.15 28.71
N TYR A 119 -6.79 -22.04 29.71
CA TYR A 119 -5.77 -23.09 29.81
C TYR A 119 -6.35 -24.43 30.28
N THR A 120 -5.63 -25.51 29.98
CA THR A 120 -5.83 -26.83 30.59
C THR A 120 -4.57 -27.22 31.36
N PHE A 121 -4.72 -28.04 32.41
CA PHE A 121 -3.60 -28.45 33.27
C PHE A 121 -3.78 -29.88 33.80
N ASP A 122 -2.69 -30.53 34.17
CA ASP A 122 -2.76 -31.78 34.95
C ASP A 122 -3.02 -31.45 36.42
N SER A 123 -4.18 -31.86 36.93
CA SER A 123 -4.59 -31.65 38.33
C SER A 123 -3.72 -32.38 39.38
N THR A 124 -2.79 -33.24 38.95
CA THR A 124 -1.85 -33.95 39.84
C THR A 124 -0.57 -33.16 40.07
N SER A 125 -0.03 -32.54 39.02
CA SER A 125 1.23 -31.76 39.05
C SER A 125 1.02 -30.24 39.03
N ASN A 126 -0.22 -29.77 38.76
CA ASN A 126 -0.57 -28.39 38.47
C ASN A 126 0.18 -27.77 37.26
N VAL A 127 0.72 -28.60 36.36
CA VAL A 127 1.44 -28.15 35.15
C VAL A 127 0.45 -27.86 34.01
N ILE A 128 0.62 -26.71 33.35
CA ILE A 128 -0.14 -26.28 32.17
C ILE A 128 0.15 -27.25 31.00
N GLN A 129 -0.92 -27.72 30.34
CA GLN A 129 -0.89 -28.63 29.20
C GLN A 129 -1.20 -27.90 27.89
N THR A 130 -2.15 -26.96 27.92
CA THR A 130 -2.44 -26.03 26.83
C THR A 130 -2.73 -24.65 27.40
N TYR A 131 -2.37 -23.59 26.67
CA TYR A 131 -2.77 -22.21 26.95
C TYR A 131 -3.05 -21.54 25.61
N THR A 132 -4.22 -20.91 25.49
CA THR A 132 -4.72 -20.23 24.29
C THR A 132 -5.17 -18.83 24.67
N ALA A 133 -4.86 -17.84 23.85
CA ALA A 133 -5.28 -16.47 24.06
C ALA A 133 -5.55 -15.77 22.73
N ASP A 134 -6.44 -14.79 22.78
CA ASP A 134 -6.91 -13.97 21.67
C ASP A 134 -7.04 -12.52 22.17
N ALA A 135 -6.70 -11.53 21.34
CA ALA A 135 -6.99 -10.12 21.57
C ALA A 135 -7.75 -9.52 20.39
N TYR A 136 -8.81 -8.78 20.69
CA TYR A 136 -9.71 -8.19 19.70
C TYR A 136 -9.70 -6.66 19.86
N VAL A 137 -8.97 -5.98 18.98
CA VAL A 137 -8.77 -4.53 18.99
C VAL A 137 -9.83 -3.88 18.09
N TYR A 138 -10.72 -3.11 18.72
CA TYR A 138 -11.76 -2.38 18.02
C TYR A 138 -11.53 -0.86 18.06
N LEU A 139 -11.82 -0.18 16.95
CA LEU A 139 -11.94 1.29 16.91
C LEU A 139 -13.39 1.69 16.68
N ASP A 140 -13.85 2.72 17.41
CA ASP A 140 -15.16 3.30 17.13
C ASP A 140 -15.15 4.16 15.85
N MET A 141 -16.20 4.01 15.05
CA MET A 141 -16.41 4.68 13.77
C MET A 141 -17.77 5.38 13.69
N VAL A 142 -18.41 5.66 14.82
CA VAL A 142 -19.63 6.49 14.89
C VAL A 142 -19.32 7.79 15.61
N GLU A 143 -19.12 7.76 16.91
CA GLU A 143 -18.72 8.88 17.75
C GLU A 143 -17.28 9.39 17.44
N PHE A 144 -16.34 8.49 17.13
CA PHE A 144 -14.90 8.82 16.97
C PHE A 144 -14.36 8.71 15.55
N SER A 145 -15.24 8.50 14.56
CA SER A 145 -14.94 8.41 13.12
C SER A 145 -13.94 9.47 12.62
N ALA A 146 -14.09 10.74 13.04
CA ALA A 146 -13.22 11.85 12.61
C ALA A 146 -11.73 11.70 13.04
N SER A 147 -11.43 10.92 14.08
CA SER A 147 -10.06 10.57 14.48
C SER A 147 -9.63 9.20 13.95
N ASN A 148 -10.56 8.25 13.91
CA ASN A 148 -10.28 6.84 13.68
C ASN A 148 -10.35 6.40 12.21
N ALA A 149 -10.92 7.21 11.31
CA ALA A 149 -11.00 6.87 9.88
C ALA A 149 -9.64 6.91 9.16
N GLN A 150 -8.72 7.79 9.58
CA GLN A 150 -7.41 8.01 8.95
C GLN A 150 -6.28 8.15 10.00
N PRO A 151 -6.02 7.12 10.83
CA PRO A 151 -4.96 7.16 11.81
C PRO A 151 -3.58 7.20 11.13
N SER A 152 -2.67 7.99 11.68
CA SER A 152 -1.27 8.08 11.25
C SER A 152 -0.43 8.66 12.38
N ALA A 153 0.88 8.39 12.42
CA ALA A 153 1.73 8.76 13.54
C ALA A 153 1.62 10.26 13.91
N GLY A 154 1.15 10.53 15.13
CA GLY A 154 0.90 11.89 15.63
C GLY A 154 -0.55 12.38 15.55
N THR A 155 -1.50 11.55 15.06
CA THR A 155 -2.94 11.81 15.19
C THR A 155 -3.54 11.07 16.39
N SER A 156 -4.67 11.58 16.91
CA SER A 156 -5.36 10.96 18.05
C SER A 156 -5.76 9.51 17.80
N GLY A 157 -6.20 9.16 16.58
CA GLY A 157 -6.56 7.78 16.23
C GLY A 157 -5.36 6.82 16.23
N TYR A 158 -4.15 7.31 15.94
CA TYR A 158 -2.93 6.50 16.08
C TYR A 158 -2.52 6.32 17.55
N GLN A 159 -2.71 7.34 18.39
CA GLN A 159 -2.56 7.17 19.84
C GLN A 159 -3.56 6.15 20.40
N VAL A 160 -4.81 6.15 19.93
CA VAL A 160 -5.79 5.10 20.32
C VAL A 160 -5.31 3.72 19.85
N MET A 161 -4.82 3.59 18.61
CA MET A 161 -4.24 2.32 18.13
C MET A 161 -3.13 1.78 19.04
N LEU A 162 -2.19 2.64 19.46
CA LEU A 162 -1.12 2.27 20.39
C LEU A 162 -1.67 1.90 21.79
N HIS A 163 -2.66 2.64 22.30
CA HIS A 163 -3.30 2.39 23.60
C HIS A 163 -4.01 1.02 23.61
N GLU A 164 -4.85 0.74 22.61
CA GLU A 164 -5.52 -0.56 22.46
C GLU A 164 -4.52 -1.71 22.27
N LEU A 165 -3.47 -1.50 21.48
CA LEU A 165 -2.40 -2.50 21.37
C LEU A 165 -1.58 -2.66 22.67
N GLY A 166 -1.56 -1.65 23.54
CA GLY A 166 -1.05 -1.77 24.91
C GLY A 166 -1.87 -2.78 25.72
N HIS A 167 -3.20 -2.70 25.65
CA HIS A 167 -4.08 -3.73 26.23
C HIS A 167 -3.89 -5.10 25.57
N ALA A 168 -3.77 -5.17 24.24
CA ALA A 168 -3.52 -6.42 23.52
C ALA A 168 -2.17 -7.08 23.87
N MET A 169 -1.24 -6.30 24.44
CA MET A 169 0.04 -6.76 25.00
C MET A 169 0.05 -6.80 26.53
N GLY A 170 -1.12 -6.75 27.18
CA GLY A 170 -1.31 -7.03 28.60
C GLY A 170 -1.08 -5.88 29.58
N LEU A 171 -1.09 -4.63 29.09
CA LEU A 171 -1.14 -3.46 29.96
C LEU A 171 -2.58 -3.17 30.43
N LYS A 172 -2.75 -2.71 31.66
CA LYS A 172 -4.01 -2.16 32.22
C LYS A 172 -3.90 -0.64 32.41
N HIS A 173 -5.02 0.02 32.71
CA HIS A 173 -4.94 1.43 33.07
C HIS A 173 -4.22 1.64 34.43
N PRO A 174 -3.39 2.70 34.58
CA PRO A 174 -2.60 2.97 35.79
C PRO A 174 -3.44 3.29 37.05
N PHE A 175 -4.75 3.47 36.89
CA PHE A 175 -5.71 3.74 37.96
C PHE A 175 -6.58 2.52 38.34
N GLU A 176 -6.37 1.35 37.73
CA GLU A 176 -7.14 0.12 37.94
C GLU A 176 -6.40 -0.90 38.82
N GLY A 177 -7.12 -1.92 39.30
CA GLY A 177 -6.57 -2.97 40.17
C GLY A 177 -6.24 -2.48 41.60
N SER A 178 -5.33 -3.21 42.25
CA SER A 178 -4.81 -2.91 43.60
C SER A 178 -3.53 -2.06 43.56
N LEU A 179 -2.63 -2.33 42.61
CA LEU A 179 -1.40 -1.58 42.36
C LEU A 179 -1.62 -0.53 41.26
N LYS A 180 -1.20 0.71 41.53
CA LYS A 180 -1.53 1.91 40.77
C LYS A 180 -0.37 2.89 40.80
N LEU A 181 -0.24 3.71 39.75
CA LEU A 181 0.71 4.84 39.74
C LEU A 181 0.26 5.94 40.71
N ASP A 182 1.19 6.81 41.12
CA ASP A 182 0.83 8.03 41.85
C ASP A 182 -0.08 8.93 40.96
N PRO A 183 -1.07 9.65 41.52
CA PRO A 183 -1.90 10.58 40.76
C PRO A 183 -1.14 11.65 39.95
N ALA A 184 0.10 12.00 40.32
CA ALA A 184 0.97 12.88 39.53
C ALA A 184 1.57 12.19 38.29
N GLU A 185 1.83 10.88 38.37
CA GLU A 185 2.41 10.06 37.31
C GLU A 185 1.35 9.43 36.39
N ASN A 186 0.10 9.33 36.85
CA ASN A 186 -1.05 8.91 36.07
C ASN A 186 -1.41 9.94 34.97
N ASN A 187 -0.52 10.07 33.98
CA ASN A 187 -0.70 10.83 32.75
C ASN A 187 0.16 10.31 31.59
N THR A 188 -0.26 10.65 30.38
CA THR A 188 0.35 10.26 29.08
C THR A 188 1.79 10.70 28.84
N THR A 189 2.45 11.36 29.80
CA THR A 189 3.91 11.55 29.79
C THR A 189 4.66 10.33 30.28
N TYR A 190 4.07 9.56 31.20
CA TYR A 190 4.68 8.38 31.82
C TYR A 190 4.09 7.07 31.29
N SER A 191 2.76 7.02 31.17
CA SER A 191 2.03 5.87 30.59
C SER A 191 0.94 6.32 29.63
N LEU A 192 0.99 5.82 28.40
CA LEU A 192 -0.02 5.98 27.36
C LEU A 192 -1.36 5.36 27.75
N MET A 193 -1.35 4.39 28.68
CA MET A 193 -2.54 3.80 29.27
C MET A 193 -3.29 4.77 30.21
N SER A 194 -2.78 5.98 30.47
CA SER A 194 -3.51 6.98 31.24
C SER A 194 -4.53 7.76 30.40
N TYR A 195 -5.73 7.97 30.97
CA TYR A 195 -6.73 8.91 30.43
C TYR A 195 -6.35 10.39 30.62
N THR A 196 -5.34 10.71 31.44
CA THR A 196 -4.88 12.10 31.64
C THR A 196 -3.97 12.52 30.49
N GLN A 197 -4.56 13.20 29.49
CA GLN A 197 -3.84 13.73 28.34
C GLN A 197 -2.92 14.91 28.73
N VAL A 198 -1.64 14.83 28.38
CA VAL A 198 -0.62 15.87 28.61
C VAL A 198 0.24 16.00 27.35
N GLY A 199 0.20 17.18 26.73
CA GLY A 199 0.82 17.42 25.42
C GLY A 199 -0.15 17.22 24.25
N GLY A 200 0.41 17.01 23.05
CA GLY A 200 -0.34 16.56 21.87
C GLY A 200 -0.34 15.03 21.72
N PRO A 201 -0.98 14.48 20.67
CA PRO A 201 -1.06 13.04 20.47
C PRO A 201 0.31 12.36 20.36
N ARG A 202 0.46 11.21 21.00
CA ARG A 202 1.73 10.47 21.07
C ARG A 202 1.99 9.63 19.82
N THR A 203 3.25 9.53 19.44
CA THR A 203 3.76 8.75 18.29
C THR A 203 4.36 7.39 18.67
N ASP A 204 4.58 7.17 19.97
CA ASP A 204 5.21 5.98 20.55
C ASP A 204 4.67 5.77 21.98
N TYR A 205 4.94 4.60 22.54
CA TYR A 205 4.70 4.26 23.95
C TYR A 205 5.49 5.17 24.90
N ALA A 206 4.94 5.41 26.10
CA ALA A 206 5.59 6.24 27.11
C ALA A 206 6.54 5.39 28.00
N PRO A 207 7.44 6.03 28.79
CA PRO A 207 8.54 5.33 29.45
C PRO A 207 8.14 4.16 30.36
N TYR A 208 6.99 4.24 31.03
CA TYR A 208 6.54 3.18 31.93
C TYR A 208 5.83 2.05 31.18
N ASP A 209 5.15 2.35 30.05
CA ASP A 209 4.62 1.31 29.17
C ASP A 209 5.76 0.46 28.59
N ILE A 210 6.85 1.11 28.16
CA ILE A 210 8.06 0.45 27.65
C ILE A 210 8.68 -0.42 28.76
N ALA A 211 8.81 0.09 29.99
CA ALA A 211 9.32 -0.67 31.12
C ALA A 211 8.46 -1.91 31.43
N ALA A 212 7.12 -1.77 31.42
CA ALA A 212 6.19 -2.86 31.65
C ALA A 212 6.21 -3.92 30.53
N LEU A 213 6.27 -3.49 29.26
CA LEU A 213 6.40 -4.39 28.10
C LEU A 213 7.75 -5.11 28.08
N SER A 214 8.84 -4.45 28.49
CA SER A 214 10.15 -5.09 28.65
C SER A 214 10.15 -6.12 29.79
N TYR A 215 9.50 -5.84 30.93
CA TYR A 215 9.35 -6.82 32.01
C TYR A 215 8.47 -8.02 31.60
N LEU A 216 7.38 -7.78 30.86
CA LEU A 216 6.52 -8.83 30.33
C LEU A 216 7.27 -9.74 29.34
N TYR A 217 8.04 -9.19 28.40
CA TYR A 217 8.54 -9.93 27.24
C TYR A 217 10.06 -10.00 27.08
N GLY A 218 10.82 -9.53 28.08
CA GLY A 218 12.28 -9.64 28.18
C GLY A 218 13.10 -8.88 27.13
N ALA A 219 12.43 -8.20 26.19
CA ALA A 219 12.97 -7.74 24.90
C ALA A 219 13.59 -8.86 24.03
N ASP A 220 13.51 -10.13 24.46
CA ASP A 220 14.00 -11.33 23.76
C ASP A 220 12.87 -12.25 23.27
N GLY A 221 11.62 -11.96 23.63
CA GLY A 221 10.41 -12.53 23.02
C GLY A 221 9.61 -13.47 23.90
N LEU A 222 8.56 -14.05 23.32
CA LEU A 222 7.61 -14.89 24.07
C LEU A 222 8.27 -16.14 24.66
N GLY A 223 8.21 -16.26 26.00
CA GLY A 223 8.76 -17.40 26.74
C GLY A 223 10.28 -17.57 26.60
N ALA A 224 10.99 -16.48 26.33
CA ALA A 224 12.46 -16.43 26.22
C ALA A 224 13.13 -16.38 27.61
N ALA A 225 14.32 -15.78 27.76
CA ALA A 225 15.11 -15.87 28.99
C ALA A 225 14.74 -14.82 30.05
N LEU A 226 14.20 -13.65 29.64
CA LEU A 226 14.08 -12.45 30.49
C LEU A 226 12.63 -11.95 30.71
N GLY A 227 11.62 -12.63 30.12
CA GLY A 227 10.21 -12.25 30.24
C GLY A 227 9.48 -12.85 31.45
N GLN A 228 8.31 -12.30 31.79
CA GLN A 228 7.49 -12.74 32.92
C GLN A 228 7.19 -14.26 32.89
N GLY A 229 7.61 -14.97 33.95
CA GLY A 229 7.54 -16.43 34.07
C GLY A 229 8.86 -17.16 33.78
N SER A 230 9.91 -16.42 33.42
CA SER A 230 11.30 -16.92 33.28
C SER A 230 12.06 -16.81 34.60
N ALA A 231 13.34 -17.23 34.61
CA ALA A 231 14.15 -17.24 35.83
C ALA A 231 14.86 -15.90 36.12
N GLY A 232 15.27 -15.18 35.06
CA GLY A 232 15.74 -13.79 35.13
C GLY A 232 14.73 -12.86 34.48
N HIS A 233 14.89 -11.56 34.72
CA HIS A 233 13.96 -10.51 34.33
C HIS A 233 14.68 -9.37 33.60
N TYR A 234 13.94 -8.63 32.77
CA TYR A 234 14.37 -7.33 32.25
C TYR A 234 13.74 -6.22 33.10
N LEU A 235 14.52 -5.59 33.98
CA LEU A 235 14.09 -4.52 34.89
C LEU A 235 14.54 -3.15 34.39
N VAL A 236 13.63 -2.19 34.35
CA VAL A 236 13.87 -0.83 33.83
C VAL A 236 13.40 0.21 34.84
N GLY A 237 14.29 1.12 35.24
CA GLY A 237 14.03 2.24 36.15
C GLY A 237 13.28 3.40 35.49
N THR A 238 13.27 4.54 36.19
CA THR A 238 12.52 5.75 35.84
C THR A 238 13.41 6.81 35.17
N ALA A 239 13.39 8.04 35.67
CA ALA A 239 14.38 9.09 35.41
C ALA A 239 14.76 9.79 36.73
N THR A 240 14.73 9.02 37.82
CA THR A 240 14.97 9.44 39.21
C THR A 240 15.83 8.37 39.90
N ALA A 241 16.15 8.55 41.19
CA ALA A 241 17.01 7.59 41.90
C ALA A 241 16.25 6.33 42.31
N ASP A 242 16.49 5.23 41.58
CA ASP A 242 15.80 3.94 41.72
C ASP A 242 16.61 2.88 42.48
N ASN A 243 15.92 1.81 42.91
CA ASN A 243 16.53 0.64 43.55
C ASN A 243 16.02 -0.64 42.89
N LEU A 244 16.78 -1.15 41.92
CA LEU A 244 16.50 -2.39 41.19
C LEU A 244 17.22 -3.56 41.87
N VAL A 245 16.50 -4.66 42.08
CA VAL A 245 17.03 -5.89 42.69
C VAL A 245 16.63 -7.06 41.78
N GLY A 246 17.62 -7.78 41.27
CA GLY A 246 17.44 -8.98 40.45
C GLY A 246 17.01 -10.20 41.27
N GLY A 247 16.82 -11.31 40.56
CA GLY A 247 16.32 -12.55 41.12
C GLY A 247 17.42 -13.57 41.41
N PRO A 248 17.08 -14.87 41.32
CA PRO A 248 18.02 -15.99 41.27
C PRO A 248 18.31 -16.42 39.83
N GLY A 249 18.21 -15.49 38.87
CA GLY A 249 18.31 -15.73 37.44
C GLY A 249 19.58 -15.13 36.84
N ASN A 250 19.58 -14.92 35.53
CA ASN A 250 20.53 -14.02 34.89
C ASN A 250 19.73 -12.77 34.52
N ASP A 251 19.75 -11.76 35.39
CA ASP A 251 18.89 -10.59 35.30
C ASP A 251 19.55 -9.44 34.49
N VAL A 252 18.71 -8.64 33.82
CA VAL A 252 19.14 -7.46 33.03
C VAL A 252 18.52 -6.21 33.64
N LEU A 253 19.35 -5.38 34.26
CA LEU A 253 18.91 -4.20 35.02
C LEU A 253 19.32 -2.91 34.28
N VAL A 254 18.38 -1.99 34.09
CA VAL A 254 18.58 -0.72 33.38
C VAL A 254 18.11 0.44 34.26
N GLY A 255 19.02 1.14 34.93
CA GLY A 255 18.67 2.30 35.78
C GLY A 255 18.05 3.45 34.99
N ARG A 256 18.68 3.79 33.84
CA ARG A 256 18.48 5.02 33.05
C ARG A 256 19.07 6.23 33.79
N THR A 257 18.57 7.44 33.54
CA THR A 257 19.12 8.65 34.17
C THR A 257 18.69 8.77 35.64
N GLY A 258 19.60 8.53 36.57
CA GLY A 258 19.26 8.44 37.99
C GLY A 258 20.46 8.64 38.93
N THR A 259 20.43 7.93 40.05
CA THR A 259 21.53 7.77 41.01
C THR A 259 21.28 6.46 41.74
N ASP A 260 21.43 5.37 41.01
CA ASP A 260 20.62 4.17 41.26
C ASP A 260 21.36 3.13 42.08
N THR A 261 20.61 2.22 42.70
CA THR A 261 21.16 1.00 43.29
C THR A 261 20.69 -0.18 42.46
N LEU A 262 21.64 -0.95 41.95
CA LEU A 262 21.43 -2.09 41.06
C LEU A 262 22.10 -3.31 41.72
N ASP A 263 21.30 -4.17 42.33
CA ASP A 263 21.77 -5.43 42.92
C ASP A 263 21.39 -6.59 42.00
N GLY A 264 22.36 -7.27 41.39
CA GLY A 264 22.07 -8.36 40.45
C GLY A 264 21.37 -9.55 41.11
N GLY A 265 21.61 -9.75 42.41
CA GLY A 265 21.02 -10.84 43.19
C GLY A 265 21.90 -12.07 43.15
N ALA A 266 21.52 -13.09 42.36
CA ALA A 266 22.24 -14.35 42.32
C ALA A 266 22.12 -15.13 40.99
N GLY A 267 22.90 -14.74 39.97
CA GLY A 267 23.29 -15.67 38.91
C GLY A 267 24.48 -15.22 38.08
N ILE A 268 24.21 -14.61 36.92
CA ILE A 268 25.20 -13.99 36.03
C ILE A 268 24.55 -12.73 35.45
N ASP A 269 24.75 -11.62 36.15
CA ASP A 269 23.85 -10.48 36.04
C ASP A 269 24.45 -9.32 35.23
N THR A 270 23.61 -8.57 34.52
CA THR A 270 24.05 -7.52 33.57
C THR A 270 23.36 -6.17 33.82
N ALA A 271 24.12 -5.17 34.25
CA ALA A 271 23.66 -3.78 34.32
C ALA A 271 23.85 -3.08 32.96
N VAL A 272 22.88 -2.31 32.49
CA VAL A 272 22.88 -1.69 31.15
C VAL A 272 22.88 -0.16 31.22
N PHE A 273 23.74 0.47 30.41
CA PHE A 273 23.94 1.92 30.33
C PHE A 273 23.68 2.44 28.91
N SER A 274 23.20 3.68 28.78
CA SER A 274 22.67 4.28 27.54
C SER A 274 23.70 4.97 26.63
N GLY A 275 24.95 4.54 26.70
CA GLY A 275 26.06 5.14 25.95
C GLY A 275 27.31 4.27 25.88
N LEU A 276 28.37 4.80 25.28
CA LEU A 276 29.65 4.11 25.08
C LEU A 276 30.42 4.01 26.39
N ARG A 277 31.06 2.86 26.67
CA ARG A 277 31.89 2.59 27.85
C ARG A 277 32.87 3.71 28.16
N ALA A 278 33.47 4.33 27.14
CA ALA A 278 34.44 5.42 27.30
C ALA A 278 33.87 6.69 28.00
N GLN A 279 32.55 6.82 28.08
CA GLN A 279 31.85 7.94 28.72
C GLN A 279 31.59 7.71 30.23
N TYR A 280 32.00 6.57 30.78
CA TYR A 280 31.71 6.16 32.16
C TYR A 280 32.99 5.86 32.96
N ASN A 281 33.02 6.29 34.22
CA ASN A 281 34.07 5.98 35.19
C ASN A 281 33.60 4.86 36.14
N LEU A 282 34.49 3.92 36.47
CA LEU A 282 34.22 2.78 37.35
C LEU A 282 35.11 2.84 38.59
N VAL A 283 34.52 2.66 39.77
CA VAL A 283 35.22 2.70 41.07
C VAL A 283 34.89 1.43 41.87
N ALA A 284 35.91 0.76 42.40
CA ALA A 284 35.76 -0.34 43.35
C ALA A 284 35.74 0.20 44.79
N ASN A 285 34.69 -0.11 45.55
CA ASN A 285 34.48 0.41 46.89
C ASN A 285 35.03 -0.53 47.98
N ALA A 286 35.43 0.02 49.13
CA ALA A 286 36.08 -0.72 50.21
C ALA A 286 35.20 -1.76 50.94
N ASN A 287 33.89 -1.78 50.65
CA ASN A 287 32.91 -2.77 51.08
C ASN A 287 32.73 -3.92 50.06
N GLY A 288 33.35 -3.85 48.88
CA GLY A 288 33.20 -4.82 47.79
C GLY A 288 32.14 -4.48 46.73
N SER A 289 31.41 -3.36 46.86
CA SER A 289 30.52 -2.88 45.78
C SER A 289 31.28 -2.09 44.72
N PHE A 290 30.63 -1.79 43.61
CA PHE A 290 31.17 -0.89 42.57
C PHE A 290 30.30 0.36 42.43
N SER A 291 30.88 1.41 41.85
CA SER A 291 30.14 2.58 41.43
C SER A 291 30.49 2.95 40.00
N VAL A 292 29.46 3.25 39.20
CA VAL A 292 29.55 3.67 37.79
C VAL A 292 29.07 5.11 37.68
N ILE A 293 29.79 5.97 36.96
CA ILE A 293 29.48 7.40 36.85
C ILE A 293 29.61 7.84 35.40
N GLY A 294 28.54 8.35 34.78
CA GLY A 294 28.53 8.72 33.35
C GLY A 294 27.26 9.47 32.91
N LEU A 295 26.78 9.22 31.69
CA LEU A 295 25.60 9.89 31.12
C LEU A 295 24.31 9.59 31.91
N ASP A 296 24.20 8.36 32.40
CA ASP A 296 23.08 7.87 33.21
C ASP A 296 23.10 8.38 34.66
N GLY A 297 24.17 9.03 35.12
CA GLY A 297 24.27 9.57 36.49
C GLY A 297 25.37 8.91 37.32
N GLN A 298 25.03 8.46 38.53
CA GLN A 298 25.95 7.81 39.47
C GLN A 298 25.28 6.62 40.16
N ASP A 299 25.66 5.42 39.77
CA ASP A 299 24.97 4.19 40.16
C ASP A 299 25.88 3.30 41.00
N THR A 300 25.29 2.54 41.92
CA THR A 300 25.99 1.65 42.85
C THR A 300 25.56 0.21 42.63
N LEU A 301 26.55 -0.65 42.44
CA LEU A 301 26.38 -2.01 41.94
C LEU A 301 26.84 -3.04 42.98
N THR A 302 26.01 -4.05 43.25
CA THR A 302 26.35 -5.23 44.05
C THR A 302 25.94 -6.51 43.31
N ASN A 303 26.69 -7.60 43.54
CA ASN A 303 26.45 -8.90 42.90
C ASN A 303 26.30 -8.77 41.37
N MET A 304 27.26 -8.09 40.72
CA MET A 304 27.27 -7.84 39.27
C MET A 304 28.54 -8.40 38.63
N GLU A 305 28.39 -9.37 37.73
CA GLU A 305 29.49 -9.92 36.93
C GLU A 305 29.75 -9.10 35.67
N PHE A 306 28.71 -8.50 35.06
CA PHE A 306 28.80 -7.84 33.77
C PHE A 306 28.11 -6.46 33.72
N LEU A 307 28.69 -5.57 32.90
CA LEU A 307 28.23 -4.20 32.65
C LEU A 307 28.12 -4.01 31.14
N ARG A 308 26.92 -3.83 30.58
CA ARG A 308 26.69 -3.64 29.15
C ARG A 308 26.56 -2.15 28.83
N PHE A 309 27.41 -1.70 27.93
CA PHE A 309 27.34 -0.39 27.30
C PHE A 309 26.86 -0.57 25.85
N ASP A 310 26.78 0.51 25.08
CA ASP A 310 26.63 0.44 23.62
C ASP A 310 27.82 -0.32 22.95
N ASP A 311 28.88 -0.69 23.70
CA ASP A 311 30.10 -1.37 23.21
C ASP A 311 30.77 -2.57 24.03
N GLN A 312 30.93 -2.65 25.39
CA GLN A 312 31.92 -3.62 26.08
C GLN A 312 31.99 -3.84 27.69
N THR A 313 33.15 -4.28 28.37
CA THR A 313 33.50 -4.62 29.87
C THR A 313 35.05 -4.68 30.42
N VAL A 314 35.44 -4.83 31.77
CA VAL A 314 36.88 -4.89 32.43
C VAL A 314 37.15 -5.46 33.95
N PRO A 315 38.42 -5.75 34.52
CA PRO A 315 38.80 -6.50 35.83
C PRO A 315 39.89 -5.99 36.95
N LEU A 316 40.50 -6.83 37.90
CA LEU A 316 41.28 -6.52 39.23
C LEU A 316 42.61 -7.34 39.72
N SER A 317 43.32 -7.06 40.88
CA SER A 317 44.50 -7.81 41.56
C SER A 317 45.01 -7.46 43.07
N GLN A 318 45.99 -8.17 43.77
CA GLN A 318 46.51 -8.00 45.24
C GLN A 318 47.97 -8.54 45.75
N PRO A 319 48.57 -8.19 46.98
CA PRO A 319 49.99 -8.49 47.51
C PRO A 319 50.32 -8.87 49.06
N ILE A 320 51.61 -9.12 49.54
CA ILE A 320 52.13 -9.40 50.99
C ILE A 320 53.69 -9.18 51.34
N GLY A 321 54.24 -9.36 52.62
CA GLY A 321 55.69 -9.10 53.09
C GLY A 321 56.31 -9.71 54.46
N ASN A 322 57.56 -9.36 54.96
CA ASN A 322 58.29 -9.98 56.18
C ASN A 322 59.51 -9.25 56.96
N ASN A 323 60.36 -9.91 57.85
CA ASN A 323 61.28 -9.32 58.94
C ASN A 323 62.67 -10.05 59.35
N LEU A 324 63.66 -9.46 60.15
CA LEU A 324 65.14 -9.90 60.39
C LEU A 324 65.93 -9.55 61.78
N PRO A 325 67.25 -9.93 62.08
CA PRO A 325 67.98 -9.97 63.44
C PRO A 325 69.41 -9.25 63.74
N ILE A 326 70.44 -9.84 64.48
CA ILE A 326 71.46 -9.22 65.46
C ILE A 326 73.03 -9.65 65.49
N GLY A 327 73.94 -9.27 66.49
CA GLY A 327 75.43 -9.55 66.65
C GLY A 327 76.37 -8.59 65.86
N THR A 328 77.65 -8.88 65.51
CA THR A 328 78.26 -8.28 64.26
C THR A 328 79.25 -9.16 63.49
N ILE A 329 79.05 -9.19 62.17
CA ILE A 329 80.01 -9.64 61.14
C ILE A 329 80.12 -8.51 60.11
N THR A 330 81.33 -8.26 59.60
CA THR A 330 81.60 -7.23 58.59
C THR A 330 82.18 -7.85 57.33
N LEU A 331 82.00 -7.18 56.19
CA LEU A 331 82.44 -7.64 54.87
C LEU A 331 83.47 -6.65 54.29
N ALA A 332 84.55 -7.17 53.74
CA ALA A 332 85.61 -6.43 53.07
C ALA A 332 85.65 -6.79 51.57
N GLY A 333 85.71 -5.78 50.71
CA GLY A 333 85.64 -5.90 49.25
C GLY A 333 84.70 -4.85 48.65
N THR A 334 84.53 -4.88 47.33
CA THR A 334 83.61 -4.02 46.58
C THR A 334 82.40 -4.80 46.10
N ALA A 335 81.20 -4.22 46.22
CA ALA A 335 79.96 -4.81 45.74
C ALA A 335 79.76 -4.47 44.25
N ARG A 336 80.41 -5.23 43.37
CA ARG A 336 80.31 -5.10 41.92
C ARG A 336 80.35 -6.47 41.27
N GLU A 337 79.63 -6.63 40.17
CA GLU A 337 79.65 -7.84 39.35
C GLU A 337 81.11 -8.18 38.96
N GLY A 338 81.53 -9.42 39.22
CA GLY A 338 82.91 -9.89 39.07
C GLY A 338 83.83 -9.77 40.30
N ASP A 339 83.54 -8.93 41.30
CA ASP A 339 84.42 -8.68 42.47
C ASP A 339 84.33 -9.74 43.59
N LEU A 340 85.29 -9.74 44.53
CA LEU A 340 85.39 -10.68 45.65
C LEU A 340 85.11 -10.00 47.01
N LEU A 341 84.26 -10.62 47.82
CA LEU A 341 83.98 -10.25 49.21
C LEU A 341 84.62 -11.25 50.20
N THR A 342 85.04 -10.76 51.36
CA THR A 342 85.68 -11.52 52.46
C THR A 342 85.08 -11.11 53.81
N ALA A 343 84.77 -12.06 54.69
CA ALA A 343 84.13 -11.79 55.97
C ALA A 343 85.11 -11.64 57.15
N GLN A 344 84.74 -10.81 58.12
CA GLN A 344 85.46 -10.57 59.37
C GLN A 344 84.48 -10.65 60.55
N ASN A 345 84.79 -11.48 61.55
CA ASN A 345 83.86 -11.89 62.60
C ASN A 345 84.24 -11.30 63.97
N SER A 346 83.27 -10.67 64.65
CA SER A 346 83.38 -10.17 66.04
C SER A 346 82.14 -10.50 66.88
N VAL A 347 81.47 -11.62 66.57
CA VAL A 347 80.26 -12.07 67.28
C VAL A 347 80.57 -12.50 68.71
N TYR A 348 79.62 -12.21 69.60
CA TYR A 348 79.57 -12.65 70.99
C TYR A 348 78.12 -12.94 71.36
N ASP A 349 77.89 -13.99 72.14
CA ASP A 349 76.58 -14.38 72.67
C ASP A 349 76.70 -14.67 74.17
N ALA A 350 75.64 -14.34 74.91
CA ALA A 350 75.50 -14.59 76.34
C ALA A 350 75.12 -16.05 76.65
N ASP A 351 74.44 -16.75 75.74
CA ASP A 351 74.05 -18.16 75.92
C ASP A 351 75.11 -19.16 75.41
N GLY A 352 75.98 -18.74 74.48
CA GLY A 352 77.33 -19.28 74.26
C GLY A 352 77.61 -19.74 72.82
N LEU A 353 78.78 -19.39 72.27
CA LEU A 353 79.09 -19.63 70.85
C LEU A 353 79.50 -21.07 70.52
N GLY A 354 78.72 -21.72 69.65
CA GLY A 354 79.12 -22.90 68.89
C GLY A 354 79.99 -22.60 67.66
N PRO A 355 80.46 -23.63 66.92
CA PRO A 355 81.23 -23.44 65.69
C PRO A 355 80.36 -22.86 64.57
N PHE A 356 80.80 -21.73 64.00
CA PHE A 356 80.08 -21.04 62.92
C PHE A 356 79.97 -21.89 61.66
N ARG A 357 78.77 -21.87 61.05
CA ARG A 357 78.51 -22.30 59.68
C ARG A 357 78.14 -21.08 58.85
N PHE A 358 78.92 -20.82 57.81
CA PHE A 358 78.70 -19.71 56.89
C PHE A 358 77.81 -20.14 55.73
N ARG A 359 76.87 -19.26 55.37
CA ARG A 359 76.15 -19.31 54.09
C ARG A 359 75.99 -17.89 53.56
N TRP A 360 76.50 -17.63 52.37
CA TRP A 360 76.26 -16.35 51.70
C TRP A 360 74.82 -16.30 51.21
N GLN A 361 74.22 -15.13 51.31
CA GLN A 361 72.87 -14.87 50.83
C GLN A 361 72.84 -13.62 49.95
N SER A 362 72.04 -13.65 48.90
CA SER A 362 71.71 -12.48 48.09
C SER A 362 70.22 -12.14 48.21
N SER A 363 69.86 -10.88 47.93
CA SER A 363 68.49 -10.37 48.03
C SER A 363 68.25 -9.19 47.08
N PRO A 364 67.22 -9.23 46.22
CA PRO A 364 66.89 -8.11 45.33
C PRO A 364 66.30 -6.89 46.07
N ASN A 365 65.91 -7.02 47.34
CA ASN A 365 65.16 -5.99 48.09
C ASN A 365 65.61 -5.83 49.56
N GLY A 366 66.73 -6.45 49.95
CA GLY A 366 67.27 -6.42 51.31
C GLY A 366 66.40 -7.13 52.36
N SER A 367 65.29 -7.76 51.95
CA SER A 367 64.24 -8.27 52.83
C SER A 367 64.03 -9.77 52.64
N THR A 368 63.94 -10.24 51.39
CA THR A 368 63.84 -11.66 51.01
C THR A 368 65.22 -12.17 50.61
N TRP A 369 65.79 -13.10 51.36
CA TRP A 369 67.19 -13.54 51.19
C TRP A 369 67.28 -15.02 50.84
N SER A 370 67.96 -15.32 49.74
CA SER A 370 68.19 -16.69 49.24
C SER A 370 69.62 -17.14 49.53
N ASP A 371 69.81 -18.39 49.98
CA ASP A 371 71.15 -18.97 50.13
C ASP A 371 71.81 -19.17 48.75
N ILE A 372 73.02 -18.66 48.57
CA ILE A 372 73.78 -18.81 47.32
C ILE A 372 74.41 -20.22 47.32
N TYR A 373 73.96 -21.07 46.40
CA TYR A 373 74.35 -22.48 46.39
C TYR A 373 75.87 -22.66 46.18
N GLY A 374 76.49 -23.45 47.06
CA GLY A 374 77.95 -23.68 47.08
C GLY A 374 78.78 -22.63 47.83
N ALA A 375 78.22 -21.46 48.18
CA ALA A 375 78.93 -20.39 48.87
C ALA A 375 78.94 -20.60 50.41
N ALA A 376 79.72 -21.58 50.86
CA ALA A 376 79.87 -21.96 52.28
C ALA A 376 81.19 -21.51 52.95
N ALA A 377 82.02 -20.76 52.22
CA ALA A 377 83.28 -20.21 52.73
C ALA A 377 83.11 -18.82 53.38
N ASP A 378 84.17 -18.33 54.03
CA ASP A 378 84.30 -16.95 54.52
C ASP A 378 84.57 -15.92 53.39
N THR A 379 84.65 -16.37 52.13
CA THR A 379 84.84 -15.57 50.93
C THR A 379 83.84 -15.94 49.83
N PHE A 380 83.48 -14.98 48.98
CA PHE A 380 82.56 -15.19 47.85
C PHE A 380 82.84 -14.22 46.69
N ARG A 381 82.73 -14.68 45.44
CA ARG A 381 82.87 -13.85 44.22
C ARG A 381 81.50 -13.63 43.59
N LEU A 382 81.21 -12.36 43.29
CA LEU A 382 79.96 -11.86 42.72
C LEU A 382 79.90 -12.13 41.21
N GLY A 383 78.73 -12.50 40.70
CA GLY A 383 78.43 -12.54 39.25
C GLY A 383 77.02 -12.02 38.95
N GLN A 384 76.58 -12.10 37.69
CA GLN A 384 75.27 -11.60 37.22
C GLN A 384 74.09 -12.05 38.10
N ASP A 385 74.09 -13.30 38.60
CA ASP A 385 73.08 -13.84 39.53
C ASP A 385 72.96 -13.07 40.86
N GLN A 386 73.88 -12.15 41.16
CA GLN A 386 73.83 -11.22 42.29
C GLN A 386 73.77 -9.75 41.86
N ALA A 387 73.85 -9.41 40.57
CA ALA A 387 73.80 -8.03 40.09
C ALA A 387 72.48 -7.34 40.49
N GLY A 388 72.56 -6.07 40.91
CA GLY A 388 71.47 -5.33 41.54
C GLY A 388 71.08 -5.82 42.95
N GLN A 389 71.36 -7.08 43.29
CA GLN A 389 71.04 -7.66 44.59
C GLN A 389 72.00 -7.16 45.67
N LEU A 390 71.46 -7.00 46.87
CA LEU A 390 72.21 -6.82 48.10
C LEU A 390 72.78 -8.18 48.53
N VAL A 391 74.00 -8.20 49.07
CA VAL A 391 74.69 -9.45 49.46
C VAL A 391 75.10 -9.40 50.93
N ARG A 392 74.93 -10.51 51.65
CA ARG A 392 75.31 -10.64 53.07
C ARG A 392 75.85 -12.04 53.35
N LEU A 393 76.55 -12.17 54.47
CA LEU A 393 76.89 -13.46 55.04
C LEU A 393 75.99 -13.73 56.25
N VAL A 394 75.37 -14.91 56.31
CA VAL A 394 74.78 -15.42 57.54
C VAL A 394 75.73 -16.43 58.16
N ALA A 395 76.09 -16.20 59.42
CA ALA A 395 76.80 -17.17 60.24
C ALA A 395 75.85 -17.71 61.30
N SER A 396 75.43 -18.96 61.12
CA SER A 396 74.64 -19.69 62.11
C SER A 396 75.52 -20.49 63.05
N TYR A 397 75.18 -20.49 64.33
CA TYR A 397 75.68 -21.39 65.36
C TYR A 397 74.49 -21.94 66.16
N THR A 398 74.72 -22.98 66.94
CA THR A 398 73.80 -23.37 68.02
C THR A 398 74.37 -22.80 69.31
N ASP A 399 73.52 -22.14 70.10
CA ASP A 399 73.91 -21.57 71.40
C ASP A 399 74.19 -22.68 72.44
N GLY A 400 74.55 -22.28 73.68
CA GLY A 400 74.69 -23.21 74.81
C GLY A 400 73.38 -23.80 75.35
N LYS A 401 72.20 -23.42 74.82
CA LYS A 401 70.86 -23.91 75.23
C LYS A 401 70.20 -24.83 74.21
N GLY A 402 70.70 -24.91 72.98
CA GLY A 402 70.10 -25.63 71.85
C GLY A 402 69.24 -24.77 70.92
N THR A 403 69.21 -23.45 71.09
CA THR A 403 68.55 -22.52 70.16
C THR A 403 69.33 -22.45 68.85
N ALA A 404 68.62 -22.45 67.72
CA ALA A 404 69.21 -22.24 66.41
C ALA A 404 69.38 -20.74 66.15
N GLU A 405 70.57 -20.22 66.41
CA GLU A 405 70.88 -18.79 66.31
C GLU A 405 71.59 -18.43 65.00
N GLN A 406 71.44 -17.17 64.58
CA GLN A 406 72.12 -16.64 63.41
C GLN A 406 72.46 -15.17 63.58
N VAL A 407 73.73 -14.86 63.39
CA VAL A 407 74.20 -13.48 63.23
C VAL A 407 74.43 -13.23 61.75
N ILE A 408 73.97 -12.07 61.32
CA ILE A 408 73.94 -11.66 59.92
C ILE A 408 74.89 -10.48 59.76
N SER A 409 75.70 -10.50 58.70
CA SER A 409 76.63 -9.41 58.43
C SER A 409 75.91 -8.11 58.13
N ALA A 410 76.63 -7.00 58.28
CA ALA A 410 76.27 -5.80 57.54
C ALA A 410 76.11 -6.16 56.05
N VAL A 411 75.09 -5.59 55.42
CA VAL A 411 74.76 -5.83 54.02
C VAL A 411 75.78 -5.10 53.14
N ALA A 412 76.44 -5.82 52.24
CA ALA A 412 77.15 -5.21 51.12
C ALA A 412 76.11 -4.55 50.20
N GLY A 413 76.41 -3.34 49.73
CA GLY A 413 75.52 -2.55 48.87
C GLY A 413 75.09 -3.28 47.60
N PRO A 414 74.09 -2.77 46.86
CA PRO A 414 73.57 -3.46 45.69
C PRO A 414 74.70 -3.65 44.69
N VAL A 415 74.92 -4.89 44.27
CA VAL A 415 76.07 -5.27 43.44
C VAL A 415 75.98 -4.54 42.11
N ALA A 416 76.91 -3.61 41.88
CA ALA A 416 76.88 -2.77 40.69
C ALA A 416 77.03 -3.63 39.42
N ASN A 417 76.05 -3.51 38.52
CA ASN A 417 75.92 -4.31 37.31
C ASN A 417 76.83 -3.84 36.16
N VAL A 418 76.93 -4.62 35.08
CA VAL A 418 77.58 -4.26 33.81
C VAL A 418 76.68 -4.65 32.64
N ASN A 419 76.37 -3.72 31.73
CA ASN A 419 75.38 -3.94 30.68
C ASN A 419 75.77 -5.08 29.70
N ASN A 420 74.79 -5.92 29.41
CA ASN A 420 74.80 -7.02 28.45
C ASN A 420 73.85 -6.65 27.29
N PRO A 421 74.15 -6.97 26.02
CA PRO A 421 73.22 -6.74 24.91
C PRO A 421 72.15 -7.85 24.82
N PRO A 422 70.96 -7.55 24.27
CA PRO A 422 69.84 -8.47 24.24
C PRO A 422 70.00 -9.47 23.09
N THR A 423 69.34 -10.62 23.23
CA THR A 423 69.32 -11.70 22.25
C THR A 423 67.89 -12.08 21.89
N GLY A 424 67.70 -12.77 20.77
CA GLY A 424 66.38 -13.19 20.30
C GLY A 424 65.88 -12.44 19.07
N SER A 425 64.56 -12.42 18.89
CA SER A 425 63.91 -11.86 17.69
C SER A 425 62.46 -11.43 17.95
N VAL A 426 61.92 -10.57 17.08
CA VAL A 426 60.49 -10.24 17.04
C VAL A 426 59.92 -10.68 15.69
N THR A 427 58.77 -11.37 15.71
CA THR A 427 58.06 -11.86 14.53
C THR A 427 56.59 -11.43 14.59
N ILE A 428 56.06 -10.95 13.47
CA ILE A 428 54.61 -10.72 13.32
C ILE A 428 53.95 -12.03 12.89
N ASN A 429 52.89 -12.42 13.60
CA ASN A 429 52.04 -13.56 13.31
C ASN A 429 50.65 -13.08 12.85
N GLY A 430 49.98 -13.88 12.01
CA GLY A 430 48.80 -13.48 11.25
C GLY A 430 49.12 -13.12 9.79
N SER A 431 48.08 -13.05 8.95
CA SER A 431 48.21 -12.58 7.56
C SER A 431 47.90 -11.08 7.48
N PRO A 432 48.67 -10.26 6.76
CA PRO A 432 48.37 -8.84 6.60
C PRO A 432 47.14 -8.68 5.69
N ARG A 433 45.97 -8.59 6.32
CA ARG A 433 44.68 -8.35 5.67
C ARG A 433 43.88 -7.34 6.48
N GLN A 434 43.11 -6.51 5.81
CA GLN A 434 42.16 -5.59 6.41
C GLN A 434 41.27 -6.30 7.44
N GLY A 435 41.10 -5.69 8.61
CA GLY A 435 40.36 -6.24 9.75
C GLY A 435 40.99 -7.45 10.46
N GLN A 436 42.04 -8.07 9.92
CA GLN A 436 42.67 -9.24 10.56
C GLN A 436 43.78 -8.81 11.53
N THR A 437 43.57 -9.10 12.82
CA THR A 437 44.52 -8.80 13.89
C THR A 437 45.85 -9.52 13.70
N LEU A 438 46.88 -8.76 13.37
CA LEU A 438 48.28 -9.16 13.48
C LEU A 438 48.69 -9.14 14.96
N THR A 439 49.54 -10.07 15.36
CA THR A 439 50.06 -10.18 16.74
C THR A 439 51.58 -10.33 16.73
N THR A 440 52.26 -9.68 17.67
CA THR A 440 53.73 -9.74 17.77
C THR A 440 54.13 -10.81 18.77
N VAL A 441 54.81 -11.85 18.29
CA VAL A 441 55.49 -12.84 19.14
C VAL A 441 56.98 -12.53 19.16
N ASN A 442 57.64 -12.79 20.29
CA ASN A 442 59.07 -12.54 20.42
C ASN A 442 59.77 -13.66 21.19
N THR A 443 61.09 -13.75 21.00
CA THR A 443 62.00 -14.66 21.70
C THR A 443 63.09 -13.89 22.44
N LEU A 444 62.78 -12.67 22.89
CA LEU A 444 63.76 -11.77 23.48
C LEU A 444 64.23 -12.32 24.83
N ILE A 445 65.54 -12.33 25.02
CA ILE A 445 66.22 -12.68 26.27
C ILE A 445 67.36 -11.67 26.48
N ASP A 446 67.26 -10.94 27.57
CA ASP A 446 68.19 -9.91 28.01
C ASP A 446 68.75 -10.33 29.38
N PRO A 447 70.08 -10.48 29.55
CA PRO A 447 70.69 -10.85 30.83
C PRO A 447 70.53 -9.81 31.95
N ASP A 448 70.26 -8.54 31.62
CA ASP A 448 69.98 -7.48 32.60
C ASP A 448 68.48 -7.35 32.92
N GLY A 449 67.65 -7.99 32.11
CA GLY A 449 66.22 -8.17 32.32
C GLY A 449 65.37 -7.21 31.49
N LEU A 450 64.46 -7.79 30.69
CA LEU A 450 63.49 -7.01 29.91
C LEU A 450 62.52 -6.26 30.83
N GLY A 451 62.47 -4.94 30.70
CA GLY A 451 61.35 -4.14 31.21
C GLY A 451 60.12 -4.20 30.30
N PRO A 452 59.11 -3.35 30.55
CA PRO A 452 57.87 -3.34 29.79
C PRO A 452 58.10 -3.08 28.29
N LEU A 453 57.68 -4.04 27.44
CA LEU A 453 57.79 -3.93 26.00
C LEU A 453 56.77 -2.92 25.45
N VAL A 454 57.26 -1.84 24.85
CA VAL A 454 56.46 -0.87 24.10
C VAL A 454 56.55 -1.23 22.62
N HIS A 455 55.40 -1.32 21.95
CA HIS A 455 55.31 -1.66 20.54
C HIS A 455 54.97 -0.42 19.73
N GLN A 456 55.80 -0.02 18.77
CA GLN A 456 55.45 1.00 17.78
C GLN A 456 55.24 0.32 16.43
N TRP A 457 53.99 0.24 15.97
CA TRP A 457 53.69 -0.21 14.62
C TRP A 457 54.08 0.86 13.59
N GLN A 458 54.59 0.42 12.45
CA GLN A 458 55.01 1.28 11.36
C GLN A 458 54.50 0.72 10.03
N SER A 459 54.19 1.62 9.09
CA SER A 459 53.81 1.29 7.72
C SER A 459 54.79 1.88 6.70
N SER A 460 54.84 1.26 5.52
CA SER A 460 55.70 1.67 4.40
C SER A 460 55.06 1.31 3.05
N THR A 461 55.32 2.11 2.02
CA THR A 461 54.93 1.83 0.63
C THR A 461 55.98 1.06 -0.16
N ASP A 462 57.25 1.07 0.29
CA ASP A 462 58.40 0.53 -0.47
C ASP A 462 59.26 -0.48 0.32
N GLY A 463 59.09 -0.54 1.64
CA GLY A 463 59.89 -1.34 2.56
C GLY A 463 61.15 -0.64 3.09
N SER A 464 61.49 0.56 2.60
CA SER A 464 62.68 1.34 3.00
C SER A 464 62.32 2.48 3.94
N ASP A 465 61.31 3.28 3.56
CA ASP A 465 60.88 4.46 4.31
C ASP A 465 59.66 4.11 5.16
N TRP A 466 59.79 4.30 6.49
CA TRP A 466 58.83 3.80 7.48
C TRP A 466 58.25 4.93 8.33
N THR A 467 56.92 5.03 8.32
CA THR A 467 56.16 6.01 9.11
C THR A 467 55.49 5.32 10.30
N ALA A 468 55.47 5.97 11.47
CA ALA A 468 54.79 5.46 12.66
C ALA A 468 53.26 5.54 12.50
N ILE A 469 52.56 4.44 12.80
CA ILE A 469 51.10 4.41 12.88
C ILE A 469 50.68 5.02 14.22
N ALA A 470 50.02 6.17 14.17
CA ALA A 470 49.63 6.92 15.36
C ALA A 470 48.59 6.16 16.20
N GLY A 471 48.72 6.23 17.52
CA GLY A 471 47.78 5.62 18.48
C GLY A 471 47.92 4.11 18.71
N VAL A 472 48.76 3.40 17.94
CA VAL A 472 48.90 1.93 18.04
C VAL A 472 50.15 1.55 18.84
N SER A 473 49.99 1.44 20.17
CA SER A 473 51.08 1.10 21.11
C SER A 473 51.10 -0.36 21.60
N GLY A 474 50.18 -1.19 21.13
CA GLY A 474 49.95 -2.57 21.62
C GLY A 474 50.71 -3.66 20.86
N ASN A 475 50.81 -4.85 21.46
CA ASN A 475 51.39 -6.05 20.85
C ASN A 475 50.51 -6.69 19.75
N SER A 476 49.39 -6.05 19.40
CA SER A 476 48.47 -6.45 18.35
C SER A 476 48.02 -5.22 17.54
N PHE A 477 47.66 -5.45 16.28
CA PHE A 477 47.15 -4.43 15.37
C PHE A 477 46.31 -5.07 14.26
N ALA A 478 45.06 -4.64 14.10
CA ALA A 478 44.25 -4.94 12.92
C ALA A 478 44.35 -3.74 11.96
N PRO A 479 44.91 -3.90 10.74
CA PRO A 479 44.98 -2.81 9.78
C PRO A 479 43.60 -2.48 9.22
N GLY A 480 43.28 -1.19 9.12
CA GLY A 480 42.07 -0.70 8.44
C GLY A 480 42.37 -0.30 6.99
N GLN A 481 41.38 0.30 6.32
CA GLN A 481 41.48 0.68 4.91
C GLN A 481 42.67 1.62 4.61
N ALA A 482 43.00 2.52 5.55
CA ALA A 482 44.17 3.40 5.48
C ALA A 482 45.55 2.68 5.58
N GLN A 483 45.58 1.35 5.66
CA GLN A 483 46.79 0.53 5.60
C GLN A 483 46.81 -0.46 4.42
N VAL A 484 45.74 -0.58 3.64
CA VAL A 484 45.72 -1.47 2.45
C VAL A 484 46.82 -1.05 1.47
N GLY A 485 47.49 -2.05 0.89
CA GLY A 485 48.63 -1.87 0.00
C GLY A 485 49.95 -1.52 0.72
N LEU A 486 49.93 -1.16 2.00
CA LEU A 486 51.14 -0.85 2.77
C LEU A 486 51.75 -2.11 3.39
N MET A 487 53.08 -2.18 3.44
CA MET A 487 53.81 -3.16 4.24
C MET A 487 53.84 -2.69 5.70
N LEU A 488 53.86 -3.63 6.66
CA LEU A 488 53.85 -3.36 8.09
C LEU A 488 55.09 -3.94 8.78
N ARG A 489 55.50 -3.31 9.88
CA ARG A 489 56.43 -3.88 10.86
C ARG A 489 56.11 -3.34 12.26
N THR A 490 56.69 -3.94 13.29
CA THR A 490 56.72 -3.39 14.65
C THR A 490 58.16 -3.10 15.06
N VAL A 491 58.37 -1.99 15.76
CA VAL A 491 59.57 -1.76 16.57
C VAL A 491 59.18 -2.04 18.01
N VAL A 492 59.83 -3.02 18.64
CA VAL A 492 59.64 -3.32 20.06
C VAL A 492 60.79 -2.70 20.81
N SER A 493 60.48 -1.78 21.73
CA SER A 493 61.46 -1.06 22.54
C SER A 493 61.13 -1.17 24.01
N TRP A 494 62.15 -1.28 24.85
CA TRP A 494 62.02 -1.29 26.30
C TRP A 494 63.12 -0.43 26.94
N VAL A 495 62.98 -0.19 28.23
CA VAL A 495 64.13 0.08 29.09
C VAL A 495 64.36 -1.22 29.86
N ASP A 496 65.60 -1.68 29.98
CA ASP A 496 65.93 -2.83 30.82
C ASP A 496 65.64 -2.55 32.31
N LEU A 497 65.81 -3.53 33.18
CA LEU A 497 65.61 -3.35 34.63
C LEU A 497 66.69 -2.47 35.31
N GLN A 498 67.66 -1.94 34.55
CA GLN A 498 68.84 -1.20 35.04
C GLN A 498 68.89 0.25 34.55
N GLY A 499 68.09 0.63 33.55
CA GLY A 499 67.95 1.98 33.01
C GLY A 499 68.42 2.19 31.56
N THR A 500 68.85 1.16 30.85
CA THR A 500 69.30 1.25 29.45
C THR A 500 68.15 1.06 28.48
N ALA A 501 68.03 1.96 27.50
CA ALA A 501 66.98 1.93 26.48
C ALA A 501 67.41 1.10 25.26
N GLU A 502 66.61 0.07 24.93
CA GLU A 502 66.92 -0.91 23.89
C GLU A 502 65.75 -1.16 22.94
N SER A 503 66.01 -1.76 21.78
CA SER A 503 64.95 -2.16 20.84
C SER A 503 65.35 -3.24 19.85
N VAL A 504 64.36 -4.01 19.39
CA VAL A 504 64.45 -4.94 18.27
C VAL A 504 63.26 -4.71 17.32
N THR A 505 63.56 -4.59 16.02
CA THR A 505 62.55 -4.43 14.97
C THR A 505 62.16 -5.79 14.39
N SER A 506 60.88 -5.98 14.05
CA SER A 506 60.42 -7.22 13.41
C SER A 506 60.83 -7.32 11.95
N ASN A 507 60.72 -8.54 11.40
CA ASN A 507 60.62 -8.71 9.96
C ASN A 507 59.43 -7.90 9.39
N THR A 508 59.54 -7.52 8.12
CA THR A 508 58.50 -6.80 7.35
C THR A 508 57.44 -7.78 6.85
N THR A 509 56.16 -7.41 6.92
CA THR A 509 55.06 -8.18 6.32
C THR A 509 54.99 -8.01 4.81
N ALA A 510 54.25 -8.88 4.11
CA ALA A 510 53.71 -8.51 2.81
C ALA A 510 52.78 -7.28 2.94
N ALA A 511 52.47 -6.63 1.81
CA ALA A 511 51.48 -5.56 1.76
C ALA A 511 50.11 -6.05 2.29
N VAL A 512 49.38 -5.20 3.02
CA VAL A 512 48.05 -5.52 3.51
C VAL A 512 47.09 -5.71 2.34
N ILE A 513 46.45 -6.87 2.29
CA ILE A 513 45.46 -7.22 1.27
C ILE A 513 44.09 -6.69 1.71
N ASN A 514 43.37 -6.07 0.78
CA ASN A 514 42.00 -5.60 0.97
C ASN A 514 41.04 -6.72 1.39
N VAL A 515 39.96 -6.34 2.07
CA VAL A 515 38.77 -7.16 2.32
C VAL A 515 37.57 -6.26 2.01
N ASN A 516 36.76 -6.66 1.04
CA ASN A 516 35.65 -5.85 0.48
C ASN A 516 34.72 -5.30 1.56
N ASP A 517 34.68 -3.97 1.69
CA ASP A 517 33.72 -3.26 2.53
C ASP A 517 32.41 -3.04 1.77
N PRO A 518 31.22 -3.41 2.31
CA PRO A 518 29.95 -3.23 1.62
C PRO A 518 29.50 -1.75 1.63
N PRO A 519 28.77 -1.28 0.60
CA PRO A 519 28.25 0.09 0.53
C PRO A 519 27.37 0.47 1.73
N VAL A 520 27.58 1.69 2.23
CA VAL A 520 26.74 2.33 3.25
C VAL A 520 26.08 3.60 2.71
N GLY A 521 24.81 3.81 3.04
CA GLY A 521 23.99 4.90 2.53
C GLY A 521 22.60 4.42 2.09
N THR A 522 21.94 5.15 1.19
CA THR A 522 20.61 4.80 0.67
C THR A 522 20.45 4.99 -0.82
N VAL A 523 19.51 4.25 -1.41
CA VAL A 523 18.92 4.56 -2.71
C VAL A 523 17.44 4.89 -2.48
N THR A 524 16.99 6.04 -2.96
CA THR A 524 15.60 6.50 -2.83
C THR A 524 15.00 6.81 -4.20
N LEU A 525 13.67 6.82 -4.28
CA LEU A 525 12.93 7.18 -5.48
C LEU A 525 12.27 8.54 -5.30
N SER A 526 12.52 9.44 -6.24
CA SER A 526 11.83 10.72 -6.34
C SER A 526 10.69 10.63 -7.35
N GLY A 527 9.54 11.23 -6.98
CA GLY A 527 8.29 11.17 -7.73
C GLY A 527 7.30 10.16 -7.16
N VAL A 528 6.00 10.41 -7.42
CA VAL A 528 4.91 9.47 -7.14
C VAL A 528 4.86 8.45 -8.29
N PRO A 529 4.69 7.14 -8.02
CA PRO A 529 4.56 6.14 -9.08
C PRO A 529 3.21 6.34 -9.78
N THR A 530 3.23 6.93 -10.96
CA THR A 530 2.03 7.15 -11.78
C THR A 530 2.34 6.80 -13.21
N GLN A 531 1.40 6.13 -13.88
CA GLN A 531 1.43 5.82 -15.29
C GLN A 531 1.79 7.09 -16.10
N GLY A 532 2.75 6.98 -17.03
CA GLY A 532 3.24 8.09 -17.83
C GLY A 532 4.09 9.16 -17.12
N ARG A 533 4.39 9.05 -15.81
CA ARG A 533 5.25 10.02 -15.08
C ARG A 533 6.61 9.44 -14.70
N PRO A 534 7.74 10.13 -14.93
CA PRO A 534 9.06 9.61 -14.61
C PRO A 534 9.31 9.58 -13.10
N LEU A 535 9.71 8.42 -12.60
CA LEU A 535 10.43 8.25 -11.34
C LEU A 535 11.93 8.46 -11.58
N GLN A 536 12.63 9.03 -10.60
CA GLN A 536 14.08 9.22 -10.65
C GLN A 536 14.78 8.61 -9.43
N ALA A 537 15.84 7.85 -9.68
CA ALA A 537 16.69 7.28 -8.65
C ALA A 537 17.62 8.36 -8.06
N ILE A 538 17.54 8.56 -6.75
CA ILE A 538 18.51 9.34 -5.98
C ILE A 538 19.43 8.34 -5.28
N VAL A 539 20.73 8.50 -5.47
CA VAL A 539 21.78 7.61 -4.96
C VAL A 539 22.64 8.42 -4.00
N ASP A 540 22.56 8.08 -2.72
CA ASP A 540 23.36 8.67 -1.64
C ASP A 540 24.13 7.51 -0.97
N LEU A 541 25.15 7.02 -1.67
CA LEU A 541 25.97 5.89 -1.28
C LEU A 541 27.41 6.34 -1.03
N SER A 542 28.09 5.62 -0.15
CA SER A 542 29.52 5.73 0.12
C SER A 542 30.09 4.33 0.34
N ASP A 543 31.37 4.18 0.01
CA ASP A 543 32.09 2.92 -0.03
C ASP A 543 33.55 3.22 0.33
N ALA A 544 34.15 2.38 1.18
CA ALA A 544 35.55 2.50 1.59
C ALA A 544 36.52 1.99 0.52
N ASP A 545 36.10 1.03 -0.31
CA ASP A 545 36.84 0.56 -1.49
C ASP A 545 36.65 1.44 -2.73
N GLY A 546 35.61 2.26 -2.71
CA GLY A 546 35.44 3.42 -3.58
C GLY A 546 34.46 3.19 -4.72
N LEU A 547 33.55 4.15 -4.88
CA LEU A 547 32.42 4.04 -5.81
C LEU A 547 32.84 4.01 -7.28
N GLY A 548 32.35 3.02 -8.02
CA GLY A 548 32.45 2.94 -9.47
C GLY A 548 31.36 3.71 -10.21
N THR A 549 31.22 3.40 -11.51
CA THR A 549 30.12 3.91 -12.33
C THR A 549 28.83 3.14 -12.02
N PHE A 550 27.78 3.85 -11.60
CA PHE A 550 26.48 3.24 -11.36
C PHE A 550 25.80 2.75 -12.64
N SER A 551 25.23 1.56 -12.53
CA SER A 551 24.28 0.95 -13.46
C SER A 551 22.95 0.73 -12.73
N TYR A 552 21.85 0.81 -13.47
CA TYR A 552 20.49 0.73 -12.90
C TYR A 552 19.75 -0.46 -13.48
N ARG A 553 18.89 -1.08 -12.68
CA ARG A 553 17.96 -2.12 -13.13
C ARG A 553 16.65 -1.96 -12.38
N TRP A 554 15.62 -1.46 -13.06
CA TRP A 554 14.31 -1.29 -12.44
C TRP A 554 13.58 -2.63 -12.36
N GLN A 555 12.88 -2.85 -11.26
CA GLN A 555 12.16 -4.08 -10.96
C GLN A 555 10.72 -3.80 -10.56
N THR A 556 9.82 -4.71 -10.94
CA THR A 556 8.39 -4.65 -10.63
C THR A 556 7.93 -5.92 -9.91
N THR A 557 6.85 -5.81 -9.12
CA THR A 557 6.19 -6.98 -8.53
C THR A 557 4.71 -6.75 -8.17
N THR A 558 3.95 -7.84 -8.14
CA THR A 558 2.59 -7.93 -7.58
C THR A 558 2.57 -8.34 -6.09
N GLY A 559 3.72 -8.45 -5.41
CA GLY A 559 3.78 -8.76 -3.98
C GLY A 559 5.20 -8.84 -3.40
N PHE A 560 5.35 -8.77 -2.08
CA PHE A 560 6.63 -8.45 -1.44
C PHE A 560 7.79 -9.44 -1.66
N LEU A 561 7.53 -10.69 -2.08
CA LEU A 561 8.49 -11.80 -2.04
C LEU A 561 9.24 -12.10 -3.36
N THR A 562 8.84 -11.57 -4.52
CA THR A 562 9.47 -11.93 -5.81
C THR A 562 9.51 -10.75 -6.75
N TRP A 563 10.70 -10.38 -7.25
CA TRP A 563 10.90 -9.19 -8.09
C TRP A 563 11.37 -9.57 -9.49
N GLY A 564 10.70 -9.05 -10.52
CA GLY A 564 11.07 -9.23 -11.92
C GLY A 564 11.73 -7.99 -12.51
N ASP A 565 12.75 -8.17 -13.34
CA ASP A 565 13.42 -7.07 -14.05
C ASP A 565 12.54 -6.49 -15.17
N ILE A 566 12.43 -5.16 -15.25
CA ILE A 566 11.71 -4.47 -16.32
C ILE A 566 12.65 -4.35 -17.53
N ALA A 567 12.29 -5.01 -18.64
CA ALA A 567 13.16 -5.13 -19.81
C ALA A 567 13.54 -3.75 -20.41
N GLY A 568 14.84 -3.47 -20.50
CA GLY A 568 15.38 -2.22 -21.04
C GLY A 568 15.40 -1.04 -20.06
N ALA A 569 14.81 -1.15 -18.87
CA ALA A 569 14.81 -0.09 -17.87
C ALA A 569 16.16 -0.04 -17.11
N THR A 570 17.16 0.57 -17.75
CA THR A 570 18.58 0.58 -17.29
C THR A 570 19.15 1.97 -16.99
N GLY A 571 18.33 3.03 -17.09
CA GLY A 571 18.72 4.40 -16.77
C GLY A 571 18.42 4.82 -15.33
N PRO A 572 18.94 5.99 -14.88
CA PRO A 572 18.65 6.57 -13.56
C PRO A 572 17.20 7.05 -13.39
N SER A 573 16.37 6.95 -14.43
CA SER A 573 14.95 7.32 -14.41
C SER A 573 14.12 6.29 -15.19
N PHE A 574 12.90 6.03 -14.74
CA PHE A 574 11.96 5.13 -15.38
C PHE A 574 10.56 5.73 -15.38
N THR A 575 9.84 5.61 -16.50
CA THR A 575 8.45 6.07 -16.64
C THR A 575 7.55 4.83 -16.68
N PRO A 576 6.69 4.59 -15.68
CA PRO A 576 5.80 3.44 -15.66
C PRO A 576 4.79 3.47 -16.82
N THR A 577 4.48 2.30 -17.35
CA THR A 577 3.45 2.09 -18.39
C THR A 577 2.24 1.34 -17.79
N GLN A 578 1.22 1.06 -18.59
CA GLN A 578 0.11 0.18 -18.20
C GLN A 578 0.55 -1.24 -17.82
N THR A 579 1.77 -1.64 -18.19
CA THR A 579 2.40 -2.89 -17.74
C THR A 579 2.78 -2.85 -16.25
N GLU A 580 3.00 -1.67 -15.67
CA GLU A 580 3.42 -1.51 -14.28
C GLU A 580 2.30 -1.07 -13.33
N VAL A 581 1.12 -0.68 -13.84
CA VAL A 581 -0.04 -0.27 -13.02
C VAL A 581 -0.42 -1.34 -11.98
N GLY A 582 -0.73 -0.88 -10.77
CA GLY A 582 -1.04 -1.73 -9.61
C GLY A 582 0.16 -2.51 -9.03
N ARG A 583 1.34 -2.44 -9.66
CA ARG A 583 2.56 -3.14 -9.21
C ARG A 583 3.45 -2.22 -8.40
N LEU A 584 4.13 -2.80 -7.42
CA LEU A 584 5.19 -2.10 -6.67
C LEU A 584 6.42 -1.95 -7.57
N LEU A 585 7.17 -0.86 -7.39
CA LEU A 585 8.42 -0.60 -8.09
C LEU A 585 9.59 -0.40 -7.13
N ARG A 586 10.77 -0.84 -7.55
CA ARG A 586 12.06 -0.48 -6.96
C ARG A 586 13.13 -0.37 -8.05
N VAL A 587 14.25 0.28 -7.75
CA VAL A 587 15.46 0.22 -8.58
C VAL A 587 16.58 -0.49 -7.84
N VAL A 588 17.30 -1.35 -8.55
CA VAL A 588 18.58 -1.89 -8.09
C VAL A 588 19.68 -1.03 -8.72
N VAL A 589 20.54 -0.47 -7.88
CA VAL A 589 21.73 0.28 -8.29
C VAL A 589 22.94 -0.61 -8.06
N SER A 590 23.72 -0.85 -9.10
CA SER A 590 24.90 -1.72 -9.06
C SER A 590 26.12 -1.03 -9.66
N TYR A 591 27.29 -1.27 -9.09
CA TYR A 591 28.56 -0.76 -9.59
C TYR A 591 29.67 -1.81 -9.38
N ILE A 592 30.89 -1.49 -9.80
CA ILE A 592 32.10 -2.23 -9.45
C ILE A 592 32.97 -1.25 -8.66
N ASP A 593 33.45 -1.64 -7.49
CA ASP A 593 34.26 -0.81 -6.59
C ASP A 593 35.66 -0.46 -7.17
N GLY A 594 36.51 0.18 -6.36
CA GLY A 594 37.90 0.46 -6.70
C GLY A 594 38.82 -0.78 -6.78
N GLN A 595 38.41 -1.94 -6.26
CA GLN A 595 39.21 -3.18 -6.22
C GLN A 595 38.80 -4.22 -7.28
N GLY A 596 37.64 -4.07 -7.93
CA GLY A 596 37.08 -4.98 -8.94
C GLY A 596 35.93 -5.88 -8.48
N MET A 597 35.36 -5.68 -7.29
CA MET A 597 34.20 -6.41 -6.77
C MET A 597 32.87 -5.76 -7.21
N PRO A 598 31.87 -6.54 -7.65
CA PRO A 598 30.55 -6.02 -8.01
C PRO A 598 29.64 -5.85 -6.80
N GLU A 599 29.14 -4.63 -6.59
CA GLU A 599 28.28 -4.25 -5.47
C GLU A 599 26.85 -3.88 -5.90
N SER A 600 25.88 -3.96 -4.98
CA SER A 600 24.48 -3.60 -5.27
C SER A 600 23.64 -3.16 -4.07
N VAL A 601 22.84 -2.10 -4.26
CA VAL A 601 21.86 -1.60 -3.29
C VAL A 601 20.49 -1.49 -3.93
N ASN A 602 19.45 -1.96 -3.23
CA ASN A 602 18.05 -1.80 -3.63
C ASN A 602 17.49 -0.48 -3.09
N SER A 603 16.60 0.18 -3.83
CA SER A 603 15.81 1.27 -3.27
C SER A 603 14.81 0.79 -2.22
N ALA A 604 14.40 1.70 -1.34
CA ALA A 604 13.19 1.53 -0.55
C ALA A 604 11.97 1.21 -1.45
N LEU A 605 10.96 0.56 -0.87
CA LEU A 605 9.73 0.20 -1.58
C LEU A 605 8.92 1.46 -1.95
N ASN A 606 8.46 1.50 -3.19
CA ASN A 606 7.44 2.46 -3.61
C ASN A 606 6.04 1.91 -3.33
N GLY A 607 5.03 2.78 -3.36
CA GLY A 607 3.64 2.35 -3.51
C GLY A 607 3.37 1.68 -4.86
N GLY A 608 2.18 1.13 -5.04
CA GLY A 608 1.72 0.64 -6.33
C GLY A 608 1.62 1.77 -7.36
N VAL A 609 1.94 1.50 -8.62
CA VAL A 609 1.77 2.49 -9.70
C VAL A 609 0.29 2.84 -9.86
N ILE A 610 0.00 4.13 -9.66
CA ILE A 610 -1.31 4.75 -9.84
C ILE A 610 -1.59 4.90 -11.34
N ASP A 611 -2.80 4.55 -11.75
CA ASP A 611 -3.23 4.64 -13.15
C ASP A 611 -3.65 6.07 -13.57
N ILE A 612 -3.83 6.30 -14.87
CA ILE A 612 -4.45 7.51 -15.43
C ILE A 612 -5.55 7.09 -16.43
N ASN A 613 -6.80 7.02 -15.95
CA ASN A 613 -7.97 6.57 -16.70
C ASN A 613 -8.09 7.20 -18.11
N VAL A 614 -8.16 6.36 -19.13
CA VAL A 614 -8.37 6.68 -20.55
C VAL A 614 -9.80 6.33 -20.96
N PRO A 615 -10.67 7.31 -21.29
CA PRO A 615 -12.08 7.03 -21.58
C PRO A 615 -12.31 6.07 -22.76
N PRO A 616 -13.36 5.22 -22.74
CA PRO A 616 -13.60 4.18 -23.72
C PRO A 616 -13.80 4.70 -25.13
N THR A 617 -13.19 3.98 -26.08
CA THR A 617 -13.38 4.17 -27.51
C THR A 617 -14.33 3.09 -28.07
N GLY A 618 -14.82 3.31 -29.30
CA GLY A 618 -15.75 2.39 -29.97
C GLY A 618 -17.18 2.93 -30.03
N GLN A 619 -18.17 2.05 -30.02
CA GLN A 619 -19.58 2.41 -30.17
C GLN A 619 -20.55 1.39 -29.54
N VAL A 620 -21.75 1.87 -29.20
CA VAL A 620 -22.92 1.03 -28.91
C VAL A 620 -23.98 1.29 -29.97
N LEU A 621 -24.39 0.23 -30.69
CA LEU A 621 -25.40 0.29 -31.74
C LEU A 621 -26.71 -0.35 -31.27
N LEU A 622 -27.84 0.16 -31.77
CA LEU A 622 -29.16 -0.46 -31.62
C LEU A 622 -29.54 -1.14 -32.94
N SER A 623 -30.03 -2.38 -32.87
CA SER A 623 -30.55 -3.12 -34.02
C SER A 623 -31.98 -3.61 -33.76
N GLY A 624 -32.86 -3.36 -34.74
CA GLY A 624 -34.30 -3.61 -34.66
C GLY A 624 -35.10 -2.33 -34.95
N THR A 625 -36.41 -2.45 -35.18
CA THR A 625 -37.30 -1.29 -35.38
C THR A 625 -37.70 -0.73 -34.01
N VAL A 626 -37.45 0.56 -33.78
CA VAL A 626 -37.69 1.25 -32.50
C VAL A 626 -39.18 1.58 -32.38
N ARG A 627 -40.00 0.56 -32.11
CA ARG A 627 -41.46 0.62 -32.01
C ARG A 627 -41.94 -0.19 -30.82
N GLN A 628 -43.01 0.28 -30.18
CA GLN A 628 -43.75 -0.41 -29.12
C GLN A 628 -44.04 -1.87 -29.50
N GLY A 629 -43.72 -2.80 -28.60
CA GLY A 629 -43.95 -4.24 -28.79
C GLY A 629 -42.93 -4.99 -29.65
N LEU A 630 -41.97 -4.32 -30.30
CA LEU A 630 -40.91 -4.97 -31.08
C LEU A 630 -39.60 -5.06 -30.28
N PRO A 631 -38.86 -6.19 -30.34
CA PRO A 631 -37.61 -6.35 -29.63
C PRO A 631 -36.47 -5.58 -30.31
N LEU A 632 -35.72 -4.85 -29.49
CA LEU A 632 -34.45 -4.22 -29.83
C LEU A 632 -33.29 -4.99 -29.20
N GLN A 633 -32.13 -4.96 -29.86
CA GLN A 633 -30.88 -5.46 -29.32
C GLN A 633 -29.84 -4.33 -29.30
N ALA A 634 -29.16 -4.16 -28.18
CA ALA A 634 -27.97 -3.35 -28.04
C ALA A 634 -26.73 -4.20 -28.34
N GLN A 635 -25.86 -3.71 -29.22
CA GLN A 635 -24.60 -4.36 -29.58
C GLN A 635 -23.45 -3.39 -29.28
N ALA A 636 -22.59 -3.79 -28.33
CA ALA A 636 -21.43 -3.02 -27.92
C ALA A 636 -20.19 -3.48 -28.67
N SER A 637 -19.40 -2.53 -29.17
CA SER A 637 -18.07 -2.76 -29.74
C SER A 637 -17.14 -1.69 -29.19
N LEU A 638 -16.71 -1.92 -27.95
CA LEU A 638 -15.87 -1.01 -27.18
C LEU A 638 -14.40 -1.45 -27.23
N SER A 639 -13.50 -0.50 -27.01
CA SER A 639 -12.10 -0.76 -26.69
C SER A 639 -11.62 0.30 -25.69
N ASP A 640 -10.89 -0.14 -24.69
CA ASP A 640 -10.41 0.64 -23.56
C ASP A 640 -8.98 0.13 -23.28
N ASP A 641 -8.04 1.06 -23.11
CA ASP A 641 -6.61 0.79 -22.95
C ASP A 641 -6.27 0.35 -21.52
N ASP A 642 -7.08 0.71 -20.52
CA ASP A 642 -6.89 0.36 -19.11
C ASP A 642 -7.56 -0.98 -18.80
N GLY A 643 -8.72 -1.23 -19.39
CA GLY A 643 -9.12 -2.55 -19.88
C GLY A 643 -10.52 -2.99 -19.46
N LEU A 644 -11.39 -3.20 -20.46
CA LEU A 644 -12.79 -3.61 -20.31
C LEU A 644 -12.99 -4.76 -19.30
N GLY A 645 -13.72 -4.47 -18.22
CA GLY A 645 -14.30 -5.47 -17.34
C GLY A 645 -15.62 -6.05 -17.87
N ALA A 646 -16.45 -6.57 -16.96
CA ALA A 646 -17.73 -7.16 -17.33
C ALA A 646 -18.73 -6.09 -17.79
N LEU A 647 -19.14 -6.14 -19.06
CA LEU A 647 -20.13 -5.22 -19.61
C LEU A 647 -21.52 -5.50 -19.00
N SER A 648 -22.17 -4.41 -18.56
CA SER A 648 -23.56 -4.35 -18.11
C SER A 648 -24.35 -3.44 -19.04
N VAL A 649 -25.67 -3.68 -19.18
CA VAL A 649 -26.55 -2.87 -20.03
C VAL A 649 -27.71 -2.34 -19.21
N ALA A 650 -28.02 -1.06 -19.37
CA ALA A 650 -29.19 -0.41 -18.80
C ALA A 650 -29.92 0.38 -19.88
N TRP A 651 -31.19 0.05 -20.14
CA TRP A 651 -32.00 0.84 -21.07
C TRP A 651 -32.53 2.10 -20.39
N GLN A 652 -32.51 3.21 -21.10
CA GLN A 652 -32.94 4.51 -20.60
C GLN A 652 -33.93 5.16 -21.56
N SER A 653 -34.95 5.83 -21.01
CA SER A 653 -35.87 6.66 -21.77
C SER A 653 -35.76 8.15 -21.39
N SER A 654 -36.20 9.03 -22.29
CA SER A 654 -36.17 10.48 -22.13
C SER A 654 -37.31 11.17 -22.88
N ILE A 655 -37.78 12.30 -22.36
CA ILE A 655 -38.78 13.17 -22.99
C ILE A 655 -38.11 14.29 -23.80
N ASP A 656 -36.91 14.72 -23.41
CA ASP A 656 -36.22 15.93 -23.88
C ASP A 656 -34.85 15.66 -24.54
N GLY A 657 -34.37 14.41 -24.51
CA GLY A 657 -33.05 13.99 -25.01
C GLY A 657 -31.88 14.34 -24.07
N ASN A 658 -32.13 15.05 -22.97
CA ASN A 658 -31.11 15.55 -22.03
C ASN A 658 -31.23 14.83 -20.68
N SER A 659 -32.45 14.67 -20.19
CA SER A 659 -32.84 14.05 -18.93
C SER A 659 -33.18 12.58 -19.17
N TRP A 660 -32.31 11.67 -18.75
CA TRP A 660 -32.44 10.23 -19.02
C TRP A 660 -32.79 9.43 -17.76
N LEU A 661 -33.88 8.67 -17.82
CA LEU A 661 -34.36 7.80 -16.74
C LEU A 661 -34.08 6.33 -17.09
N THR A 662 -33.40 5.61 -16.21
CA THR A 662 -33.16 4.17 -16.37
C THR A 662 -34.45 3.38 -16.15
N ILE A 663 -34.77 2.49 -17.08
CA ILE A 663 -35.98 1.66 -17.08
C ILE A 663 -35.76 0.48 -16.12
N ALA A 664 -36.55 0.41 -15.05
CA ALA A 664 -36.42 -0.63 -14.03
C ALA A 664 -36.61 -2.04 -14.62
N GLY A 665 -35.69 -2.95 -14.29
CA GLY A 665 -35.68 -4.34 -14.79
C GLY A 665 -35.12 -4.52 -16.20
N ALA A 666 -34.89 -3.45 -16.97
CA ALA A 666 -34.32 -3.52 -18.32
C ALA A 666 -32.77 -3.64 -18.31
N GLY A 667 -32.27 -4.71 -17.68
CA GLY A 667 -30.83 -5.01 -17.52
C GLY A 667 -30.22 -5.92 -18.59
N SER A 668 -30.97 -6.25 -19.65
CA SER A 668 -30.54 -7.16 -20.71
C SER A 668 -30.02 -6.41 -21.94
N ALA A 669 -29.15 -7.04 -22.73
CA ALA A 669 -28.80 -6.57 -24.07
C ALA A 669 -29.99 -6.55 -25.04
N THR A 670 -31.12 -7.17 -24.70
CA THR A 670 -32.38 -7.11 -25.46
C THR A 670 -33.49 -6.44 -24.65
N PHE A 671 -34.27 -5.55 -25.27
CA PHE A 671 -35.41 -4.88 -24.65
C PHE A 671 -36.55 -4.68 -25.64
N THR A 672 -37.79 -4.85 -25.19
CA THR A 672 -39.00 -4.63 -25.98
C THR A 672 -39.75 -3.43 -25.38
N PRO A 673 -39.83 -2.27 -26.06
CA PRO A 673 -40.50 -1.09 -25.51
C PRO A 673 -41.99 -1.33 -25.24
N GLY A 674 -42.44 -0.98 -24.04
CA GLY A 674 -43.85 -1.03 -23.64
C GLY A 674 -44.61 0.24 -24.03
N ALA A 675 -45.89 0.30 -23.65
CA ALA A 675 -46.71 1.50 -23.81
C ALA A 675 -46.10 2.71 -23.09
N ASP A 676 -45.50 2.50 -21.92
CA ASP A 676 -44.84 3.52 -21.09
C ASP A 676 -43.57 4.13 -21.74
N GLN A 677 -43.10 3.57 -22.86
CA GLN A 677 -42.00 4.11 -23.67
C GLN A 677 -42.47 4.70 -25.00
N ALA A 678 -43.71 4.48 -25.42
CA ALA A 678 -44.20 4.90 -26.73
C ALA A 678 -44.25 6.43 -26.84
N GLY A 679 -43.61 6.98 -27.88
CA GLY A 679 -43.38 8.41 -28.08
C GLY A 679 -42.20 9.01 -27.29
N LEU A 680 -41.47 8.23 -26.48
CA LEU A 680 -40.25 8.69 -25.81
C LEU A 680 -39.00 8.43 -26.66
N LEU A 681 -37.94 9.19 -26.40
CA LEU A 681 -36.59 8.82 -26.83
C LEU A 681 -36.08 7.66 -25.98
N LEU A 682 -35.38 6.72 -26.60
CA LEU A 682 -34.83 5.51 -25.99
C LEU A 682 -33.36 5.34 -26.40
N ARG A 683 -32.54 4.88 -25.46
CA ARG A 683 -31.15 4.44 -25.71
C ARG A 683 -30.76 3.27 -24.80
N ALA A 684 -29.81 2.47 -25.21
CA ALA A 684 -29.05 1.61 -24.31
C ALA A 684 -27.81 2.37 -23.79
N LEU A 685 -27.58 2.31 -22.48
CA LEU A 685 -26.33 2.66 -21.82
C LEU A 685 -25.58 1.36 -21.50
N VAL A 686 -24.32 1.27 -21.90
CA VAL A 686 -23.43 0.14 -21.58
C VAL A 686 -22.39 0.63 -20.59
N SER A 687 -22.24 -0.07 -19.47
CA SER A 687 -21.35 0.31 -18.37
C SER A 687 -20.47 -0.86 -17.92
N TYR A 688 -19.25 -0.56 -17.45
CA TYR A 688 -18.33 -1.55 -16.88
C TYR A 688 -17.49 -0.90 -15.78
N VAL A 689 -16.68 -1.71 -15.10
CA VAL A 689 -15.56 -1.24 -14.29
C VAL A 689 -14.29 -1.71 -14.96
N ASP A 690 -13.30 -0.83 -15.13
CA ASP A 690 -12.00 -1.12 -15.74
C ASP A 690 -11.14 -2.05 -14.84
N ARG A 691 -9.82 -2.12 -15.08
CA ARG A 691 -8.87 -2.83 -14.20
C ARG A 691 -8.28 -1.98 -13.06
N GLY A 692 -8.39 -0.65 -13.14
CA GLY A 692 -7.98 0.28 -12.09
C GLY A 692 -9.03 0.45 -10.97
N GLY A 693 -10.27 0.04 -11.21
CA GLY A 693 -11.45 0.23 -10.35
C GLY A 693 -12.37 1.38 -10.77
N THR A 694 -12.15 2.02 -11.92
CA THR A 694 -12.98 3.14 -12.41
C THR A 694 -14.25 2.63 -13.08
N ALA A 695 -15.39 3.24 -12.75
CA ALA A 695 -16.68 2.91 -13.34
C ALA A 695 -16.96 3.81 -14.56
N GLU A 696 -17.06 3.19 -15.74
CA GLU A 696 -17.19 3.88 -17.02
C GLU A 696 -18.43 3.46 -17.80
N SER A 697 -18.85 4.28 -18.76
CA SER A 697 -20.02 3.97 -19.60
C SER A 697 -20.02 4.66 -20.96
N MET A 698 -20.68 4.02 -21.93
CA MET A 698 -20.94 4.57 -23.25
C MET A 698 -22.42 4.38 -23.62
N ALA A 699 -23.05 5.42 -24.12
CA ALA A 699 -24.43 5.37 -24.60
C ALA A 699 -24.49 5.11 -26.11
N SER A 700 -25.52 4.39 -26.55
CA SER A 700 -25.94 4.37 -27.95
C SER A 700 -26.56 5.71 -28.36
N ALA A 701 -26.62 5.95 -29.68
CA ALA A 701 -27.46 7.00 -30.24
C ALA A 701 -28.93 6.79 -29.82
N SER A 702 -29.62 7.88 -29.50
CA SER A 702 -31.03 7.85 -29.11
C SER A 702 -31.96 7.79 -30.31
N ALA A 703 -33.01 6.98 -30.23
CA ALA A 703 -34.08 6.93 -31.22
C ALA A 703 -35.45 7.04 -30.52
N ALA A 704 -36.44 7.65 -31.18
CA ALA A 704 -37.79 7.71 -30.65
C ALA A 704 -38.52 6.38 -30.85
N VAL A 705 -39.37 6.00 -29.89
CA VAL A 705 -40.17 4.78 -29.93
C VAL A 705 -41.51 5.07 -30.60
N GLY A 706 -41.72 4.53 -31.80
CA GLY A 706 -43.01 4.58 -32.46
C GLY A 706 -44.09 3.84 -31.67
N LYS A 707 -45.31 4.38 -31.70
CA LYS A 707 -46.51 3.82 -31.10
C LYS A 707 -47.08 2.68 -31.96
N VAL A 708 -48.00 1.92 -31.38
CA VAL A 708 -49.00 1.15 -32.12
C VAL A 708 -50.37 1.72 -31.78
N LEU A 709 -51.06 2.27 -32.79
CA LEU A 709 -52.37 2.92 -32.69
C LEU A 709 -53.41 2.14 -33.49
N LEU A 710 -54.61 2.06 -32.92
CA LEU A 710 -55.77 1.39 -33.49
C LEU A 710 -56.99 2.30 -33.29
N GLY A 711 -57.70 2.61 -34.38
CA GLY A 711 -58.94 3.38 -34.39
C GLY A 711 -60.16 2.53 -34.07
N SER A 712 -61.28 2.86 -34.70
CA SER A 712 -62.59 2.26 -34.44
C SER A 712 -63.43 2.12 -35.72
N GLU A 713 -64.67 1.63 -35.59
CA GLU A 713 -65.65 1.61 -36.69
C GLU A 713 -66.31 3.01 -36.89
N ARG A 714 -65.52 4.08 -36.80
CA ARG A 714 -65.93 5.49 -36.93
C ARG A 714 -64.77 6.34 -37.44
N ASN A 715 -65.10 7.42 -38.14
CA ASN A 715 -64.21 8.52 -38.50
C ASN A 715 -63.34 8.99 -37.32
N ASP A 716 -62.08 8.56 -37.28
CA ASP A 716 -61.12 8.85 -36.22
C ASP A 716 -60.03 9.84 -36.67
N VAL A 717 -59.35 10.44 -35.69
CA VAL A 717 -58.19 11.33 -35.90
C VAL A 717 -57.02 10.77 -35.11
N LEU A 718 -56.10 10.09 -35.81
CA LEU A 718 -54.99 9.36 -35.19
C LEU A 718 -53.66 10.06 -35.51
N VAL A 719 -52.93 10.42 -34.45
CA VAL A 719 -51.64 11.11 -34.55
C VAL A 719 -50.56 10.28 -33.85
N GLY A 720 -49.54 9.91 -34.62
CA GLY A 720 -48.35 9.17 -34.23
C GLY A 720 -47.43 9.96 -33.31
N SER A 721 -46.13 9.91 -33.60
CA SER A 721 -45.07 10.30 -32.68
C SER A 721 -43.86 10.87 -33.45
N ASN A 722 -42.69 10.79 -32.83
CA ASN A 722 -41.42 11.16 -33.47
C ASN A 722 -40.55 9.94 -33.83
N GLY A 723 -41.11 8.73 -33.77
CA GLY A 723 -40.45 7.49 -34.18
C GLY A 723 -41.40 6.56 -34.92
N SER A 724 -40.84 5.67 -35.74
CA SER A 724 -41.57 4.89 -36.74
C SER A 724 -42.86 4.22 -36.24
N ASP A 725 -44.03 4.78 -36.52
CA ASP A 725 -45.34 4.37 -35.96
C ASP A 725 -46.04 3.25 -36.76
N ALA A 726 -46.98 2.56 -36.12
CA ALA A 726 -48.01 1.77 -36.81
C ALA A 726 -49.40 2.31 -36.44
N ILE A 727 -50.20 2.70 -37.43
CA ILE A 727 -51.52 3.31 -37.25
C ILE A 727 -52.50 2.60 -38.17
N SER A 728 -53.56 2.00 -37.61
CA SER A 728 -54.68 1.42 -38.37
C SER A 728 -55.99 2.09 -37.97
N GLY A 729 -56.69 2.71 -38.94
CA GLY A 729 -57.95 3.42 -38.74
C GLY A 729 -59.13 2.48 -38.50
N LEU A 730 -59.24 1.46 -39.36
CA LEU A 730 -60.23 0.38 -39.46
C LEU A 730 -61.39 0.67 -40.41
N ALA A 731 -62.37 1.48 -40.02
CA ALA A 731 -63.56 1.72 -40.84
C ALA A 731 -64.23 3.05 -40.52
N GLY A 732 -64.19 3.98 -41.47
CA GLY A 732 -64.59 5.37 -41.29
C GLY A 732 -64.09 6.18 -42.49
N ASN A 733 -64.14 7.51 -42.40
CA ASN A 733 -63.29 8.35 -43.24
C ASN A 733 -62.30 9.04 -42.28
N ASP A 734 -61.14 8.43 -42.12
CA ASP A 734 -60.20 8.70 -41.05
C ASP A 734 -59.15 9.74 -41.45
N ARG A 735 -58.52 10.33 -40.44
CA ARG A 735 -57.45 11.33 -40.61
C ARG A 735 -56.23 10.87 -39.85
N LEU A 736 -55.29 10.26 -40.58
CA LEU A 736 -54.06 9.70 -40.05
C LEU A 736 -52.92 10.69 -40.23
N THR A 737 -52.08 10.81 -39.20
CA THR A 737 -50.81 11.53 -39.25
C THR A 737 -49.79 10.64 -38.57
N GLY A 738 -48.78 10.17 -39.32
CA GLY A 738 -47.65 9.46 -38.75
C GLY A 738 -46.81 10.44 -37.92
N GLY A 739 -45.88 11.10 -38.58
CA GLY A 739 -45.15 12.25 -38.05
C GLY A 739 -43.71 12.21 -38.51
N VAL A 740 -42.79 12.08 -37.55
CA VAL A 740 -41.37 11.90 -37.83
C VAL A 740 -41.05 10.41 -37.71
N GLY A 741 -40.72 9.71 -38.80
CA GLY A 741 -40.49 8.28 -38.68
C GLY A 741 -40.30 7.51 -39.98
N HIS A 742 -40.99 6.38 -40.04
CA HIS A 742 -41.08 5.45 -41.17
C HIS A 742 -42.37 4.66 -40.96
N ASP A 743 -43.49 5.29 -41.27
CA ASP A 743 -44.74 4.96 -40.62
C ASP A 743 -45.58 4.02 -41.47
N LEU A 744 -46.31 3.11 -40.80
CA LEU A 744 -47.27 2.23 -41.45
C LEU A 744 -48.66 2.79 -41.18
N LEU A 745 -49.26 3.42 -42.18
CA LEU A 745 -50.61 4.00 -42.09
C LEU A 745 -51.58 3.16 -42.92
N ASP A 746 -52.54 2.54 -42.24
CA ASP A 746 -53.58 1.68 -42.81
C ASP A 746 -54.94 2.33 -42.53
N GLY A 747 -55.57 2.98 -43.52
CA GLY A 747 -56.88 3.60 -43.33
C GLY A 747 -57.95 2.54 -43.10
N GLY A 748 -58.05 1.63 -44.07
CA GLY A 748 -58.87 0.42 -43.97
C GLY A 748 -60.07 0.49 -44.89
N ALA A 749 -61.18 1.06 -44.41
CA ALA A 749 -62.48 0.98 -45.09
C ALA A 749 -63.32 2.28 -45.03
N GLY A 750 -62.95 3.25 -45.86
CA GLY A 750 -63.89 4.28 -46.35
C GLY A 750 -63.27 5.23 -47.38
N VAL A 751 -63.00 6.46 -46.96
CA VAL A 751 -62.27 7.47 -47.77
C VAL A 751 -61.25 8.15 -46.86
N ASP A 752 -60.08 7.54 -46.78
CA ASP A 752 -59.13 7.83 -45.70
C ASP A 752 -58.06 8.84 -46.11
N THR A 753 -57.66 9.70 -45.17
CA THR A 753 -56.72 10.80 -45.40
C THR A 753 -55.44 10.65 -44.60
N ALA A 754 -54.29 10.55 -45.27
CA ALA A 754 -52.99 10.80 -44.65
C ALA A 754 -52.62 12.29 -44.76
N LEU A 755 -52.14 12.88 -43.66
CA LEU A 755 -51.77 14.29 -43.55
C LEU A 755 -50.26 14.45 -43.46
N TYR A 756 -49.72 15.41 -44.20
CA TYR A 756 -48.29 15.74 -44.30
C TYR A 756 -48.05 17.22 -44.01
N ALA A 757 -46.99 17.56 -43.25
CA ALA A 757 -46.81 18.91 -42.72
C ALA A 757 -46.29 19.94 -43.73
N HIS A 758 -45.54 19.50 -44.74
CA HIS A 758 -44.85 20.38 -45.70
C HIS A 758 -45.63 20.54 -47.02
N VAL A 759 -45.04 21.16 -48.06
CA VAL A 759 -45.71 21.32 -49.36
C VAL A 759 -45.55 20.07 -50.22
N ARG A 760 -46.43 19.81 -51.19
CA ARG A 760 -46.38 18.60 -52.02
C ARG A 760 -45.00 18.36 -52.65
N ASP A 761 -44.32 19.41 -53.12
CA ASP A 761 -43.01 19.28 -53.77
C ASP A 761 -41.88 18.76 -52.85
N ASP A 762 -42.07 18.81 -51.52
CA ASP A 762 -41.12 18.27 -50.54
C ASP A 762 -41.17 16.73 -50.41
N TYR A 763 -42.02 16.04 -51.19
CA TYR A 763 -42.25 14.58 -51.08
C TYR A 763 -42.14 13.82 -52.42
N SER A 764 -41.63 12.60 -52.37
CA SER A 764 -41.90 11.55 -53.36
C SER A 764 -43.23 10.87 -53.02
N VAL A 765 -44.04 10.52 -54.03
CA VAL A 765 -45.22 9.66 -53.85
C VAL A 765 -45.16 8.58 -54.92
N THR A 766 -45.02 7.32 -54.50
CA THR A 766 -44.81 6.18 -55.41
C THR A 766 -45.86 5.10 -55.16
N ARG A 767 -46.52 4.63 -56.23
CA ARG A 767 -47.47 3.51 -56.17
C ARG A 767 -46.74 2.19 -56.00
N VAL A 768 -47.22 1.35 -55.08
CA VAL A 768 -46.64 0.02 -54.80
C VAL A 768 -47.73 -1.07 -54.79
N THR A 769 -47.34 -2.34 -54.76
CA THR A 769 -48.29 -3.44 -54.66
C THR A 769 -49.05 -3.38 -53.33
N GLY A 770 -50.37 -3.13 -53.40
CA GLY A 770 -51.25 -3.04 -52.23
C GLY A 770 -51.35 -1.66 -51.58
N GLY A 771 -50.69 -0.62 -52.12
CA GLY A 771 -50.67 0.68 -51.47
C GLY A 771 -49.85 1.76 -52.17
N ARG A 772 -49.37 2.73 -51.39
CA ARG A 772 -48.42 3.77 -51.79
C ARG A 772 -47.28 3.88 -50.79
N THR A 773 -46.21 4.53 -51.21
CA THR A 773 -45.13 5.00 -50.33
C THR A 773 -44.98 6.49 -50.51
N VAL A 774 -44.71 7.19 -49.40
CA VAL A 774 -44.46 8.63 -49.39
C VAL A 774 -43.11 8.87 -48.73
N GLU A 775 -42.19 9.52 -49.43
CA GLU A 775 -40.82 9.77 -48.96
C GLU A 775 -40.59 11.27 -48.85
N ALA A 776 -40.29 11.76 -47.65
CA ALA A 776 -39.95 13.16 -47.43
C ALA A 776 -38.56 13.46 -48.00
N MET A 777 -38.49 14.24 -49.07
CA MET A 777 -37.25 14.75 -49.66
C MET A 777 -36.67 15.92 -48.83
N VAL A 778 -37.51 16.58 -48.03
CA VAL A 778 -37.15 17.67 -47.12
C VAL A 778 -37.78 17.41 -45.75
N GLY A 779 -37.08 17.79 -44.68
CA GLY A 779 -37.52 17.54 -43.30
C GLY A 779 -37.06 16.18 -42.78
N ASN A 780 -37.85 15.58 -41.89
CA ASN A 780 -37.54 14.33 -41.20
C ASN A 780 -38.74 13.37 -41.06
N GLU A 781 -39.81 13.58 -41.83
CA GLU A 781 -40.99 12.68 -41.84
C GLU A 781 -40.66 11.29 -42.44
N GLY A 782 -39.59 11.19 -43.25
CA GLY A 782 -38.94 9.92 -43.57
C GLY A 782 -39.58 9.17 -44.75
N LEU A 783 -40.01 7.93 -44.55
CA LEU A 783 -40.57 7.07 -45.60
C LEU A 783 -41.73 6.22 -45.05
N ASP A 784 -42.93 6.54 -45.49
CA ASP A 784 -44.17 5.88 -45.06
C ASP A 784 -44.63 4.80 -46.03
N GLN A 785 -45.40 3.86 -45.49
CA GLN A 785 -46.14 2.83 -46.22
C GLN A 785 -47.64 3.04 -45.97
N LEU A 786 -48.38 3.31 -47.04
CA LEU A 786 -49.79 3.68 -47.00
C LEU A 786 -50.66 2.57 -47.60
N ILE A 787 -51.57 2.02 -46.82
CA ILE A 787 -52.52 0.96 -47.19
C ILE A 787 -53.93 1.53 -47.02
N GLY A 788 -54.82 1.35 -48.01
CA GLY A 788 -56.19 1.89 -47.96
C GLY A 788 -56.23 3.39 -47.64
N ILE A 789 -55.56 4.22 -48.45
CA ILE A 789 -55.54 5.69 -48.32
C ILE A 789 -55.89 6.30 -49.69
N GLU A 790 -57.05 6.95 -49.75
CA GLU A 790 -57.62 7.54 -50.96
C GLU A 790 -57.31 9.04 -51.09
N ARG A 791 -56.90 9.70 -49.99
CA ARG A 791 -56.61 11.14 -49.92
C ARG A 791 -55.22 11.35 -49.30
N LEU A 792 -54.34 12.14 -49.93
CA LEU A 792 -53.13 12.67 -49.30
C LEU A 792 -53.28 14.19 -49.20
N GLN A 793 -53.11 14.77 -48.01
CA GLN A 793 -53.22 16.21 -47.79
C GLN A 793 -51.88 16.81 -47.35
N PHE A 794 -51.36 17.72 -48.16
CA PHE A 794 -50.17 18.53 -47.89
C PHE A 794 -50.61 19.96 -47.49
N SER A 795 -49.66 20.81 -47.12
CA SER A 795 -49.96 22.19 -46.66
C SER A 795 -50.43 23.15 -47.76
N ASP A 796 -50.12 22.87 -49.03
CA ASP A 796 -50.47 23.67 -50.20
C ASP A 796 -51.62 23.09 -51.04
N GLN A 797 -51.68 21.77 -51.16
CA GLN A 797 -52.64 21.04 -52.01
C GLN A 797 -52.87 19.61 -51.50
N ALA A 798 -53.82 18.90 -52.11
CA ALA A 798 -54.13 17.52 -51.81
C ALA A 798 -54.27 16.66 -53.09
N LEU A 799 -54.11 15.35 -52.94
CA LEU A 799 -54.20 14.35 -54.00
C LEU A 799 -55.28 13.32 -53.69
N ALA A 800 -56.14 13.00 -54.65
CA ALA A 800 -57.17 11.98 -54.53
C ALA A 800 -56.93 10.81 -55.50
N PHE A 801 -57.06 9.57 -55.02
CA PHE A 801 -56.57 8.36 -55.71
C PHE A 801 -57.64 7.30 -56.04
N ASP A 802 -58.88 7.48 -55.59
CA ASP A 802 -60.06 6.65 -55.88
C ASP A 802 -60.62 6.93 -57.29
N LEU A 803 -59.84 6.61 -58.33
CA LEU A 803 -60.26 6.87 -59.72
C LEU A 803 -61.31 5.90 -60.27
N ASP A 804 -61.56 4.82 -59.55
CA ASP A 804 -62.73 3.96 -59.72
C ASP A 804 -63.95 4.46 -58.89
N GLY A 805 -63.77 5.52 -58.08
CA GLY A 805 -64.76 6.09 -57.16
C GLY A 805 -65.04 7.59 -57.38
N ASN A 806 -64.97 8.39 -56.31
CA ASN A 806 -65.40 9.78 -56.31
C ASN A 806 -64.43 10.68 -57.10
N ALA A 807 -63.12 10.57 -56.89
CA ALA A 807 -62.15 11.35 -57.67
C ALA A 807 -62.20 11.03 -59.17
N GLY A 808 -62.43 9.77 -59.53
CA GLY A 808 -62.64 9.37 -60.92
C GLY A 808 -63.87 10.02 -61.54
N THR A 809 -64.99 10.02 -60.81
CA THR A 809 -66.24 10.67 -61.22
C THR A 809 -66.04 12.18 -61.41
N VAL A 810 -65.38 12.84 -60.45
CA VAL A 810 -65.06 14.27 -60.51
C VAL A 810 -64.15 14.58 -61.71
N ALA A 811 -63.05 13.84 -61.90
CA ALA A 811 -62.14 14.04 -63.02
C ALA A 811 -62.83 13.90 -64.38
N ARG A 812 -63.67 12.87 -64.56
CA ARG A 812 -64.47 12.67 -65.78
C ARG A 812 -65.45 13.82 -66.02
N TYR A 813 -66.09 14.34 -64.98
CA TYR A 813 -67.06 15.44 -65.10
C TYR A 813 -66.39 16.79 -65.38
N LEU A 814 -65.20 17.04 -64.81
CA LEU A 814 -64.37 18.19 -65.14
C LEU A 814 -63.98 18.19 -66.62
N GLY A 815 -63.48 17.05 -67.14
CA GLY A 815 -63.16 16.89 -68.56
C GLY A 815 -64.36 17.19 -69.48
N ALA A 816 -65.52 16.60 -69.18
CA ALA A 816 -66.69 16.72 -70.04
C ALA A 816 -67.35 18.10 -70.01
N VAL A 817 -67.41 18.77 -68.85
CA VAL A 817 -68.14 20.05 -68.68
C VAL A 817 -67.21 21.26 -68.80
N PHE A 818 -65.99 21.20 -68.27
CA PHE A 818 -65.06 22.33 -68.21
C PHE A 818 -63.85 22.19 -69.16
N GLY A 819 -63.73 21.06 -69.87
CA GLY A 819 -62.66 20.77 -70.82
C GLY A 819 -61.50 20.00 -70.18
N PRO A 820 -60.64 19.34 -70.97
CA PRO A 820 -59.67 18.37 -70.46
C PRO A 820 -58.64 18.93 -69.47
N THR A 821 -58.26 20.21 -69.60
CA THR A 821 -57.34 20.89 -68.67
C THR A 821 -57.97 21.23 -67.31
N ALA A 822 -59.29 21.05 -67.13
CA ALA A 822 -59.97 21.38 -65.88
C ALA A 822 -59.66 20.40 -64.74
N THR A 823 -59.13 19.20 -65.03
CA THR A 823 -58.61 18.28 -64.00
C THR A 823 -57.38 18.81 -63.27
N SER A 824 -56.67 19.80 -63.84
CA SER A 824 -55.60 20.54 -63.17
C SER A 824 -56.11 21.77 -62.38
N ASN A 825 -57.41 22.08 -62.41
CA ASN A 825 -57.98 23.16 -61.62
C ASN A 825 -58.38 22.64 -60.23
N GLY A 826 -57.42 22.70 -59.30
CA GLY A 826 -57.58 22.14 -57.96
C GLY A 826 -58.78 22.68 -57.17
N LEU A 827 -59.23 23.92 -57.43
CA LEU A 827 -60.44 24.47 -56.81
C LEU A 827 -61.71 23.75 -57.30
N TYR A 828 -61.81 23.47 -58.61
CA TYR A 828 -62.96 22.78 -59.17
C TYR A 828 -62.97 21.29 -58.80
N ALA A 829 -61.80 20.65 -58.77
CA ALA A 829 -61.65 19.30 -58.23
C ALA A 829 -62.04 19.22 -56.75
N GLY A 830 -61.62 20.21 -55.94
CA GLY A 830 -61.93 20.27 -54.51
C GLY A 830 -63.41 20.45 -54.21
N ILE A 831 -64.10 21.32 -54.95
CA ILE A 831 -65.57 21.48 -54.86
C ILE A 831 -66.26 20.18 -55.26
N GLY A 832 -65.85 19.53 -56.36
CA GLY A 832 -66.44 18.27 -56.81
C GLY A 832 -66.27 17.13 -55.81
N LEU A 833 -65.06 16.98 -55.25
CA LEU A 833 -64.74 15.99 -54.22
C LEU A 833 -65.53 16.25 -52.94
N ALA A 834 -65.56 17.48 -52.43
CA ALA A 834 -66.31 17.83 -51.22
C ALA A 834 -67.82 17.55 -51.35
N GLN A 835 -68.40 17.67 -52.55
CA GLN A 835 -69.78 17.25 -52.81
C GLN A 835 -69.93 15.72 -52.77
N MET A 836 -69.07 14.97 -53.48
CA MET A 836 -69.17 13.51 -53.60
C MET A 836 -68.84 12.78 -52.28
N ASP A 837 -67.74 13.16 -51.64
CA ASP A 837 -67.31 12.63 -50.33
C ASP A 837 -68.32 13.03 -49.23
N GLY A 838 -69.04 14.14 -49.42
CA GLY A 838 -70.21 14.55 -48.62
C GLY A 838 -71.52 13.84 -48.96
N GLY A 839 -71.52 12.82 -49.83
CA GLY A 839 -72.69 11.99 -50.16
C GLY A 839 -73.60 12.52 -51.28
N THR A 840 -73.15 13.51 -52.06
CA THR A 840 -73.93 14.02 -53.21
C THR A 840 -73.98 13.00 -54.33
N THR A 841 -75.18 12.71 -54.86
CA THR A 841 -75.31 11.78 -55.98
C THR A 841 -74.63 12.32 -57.24
N ALA A 842 -73.99 11.44 -58.02
CA ALA A 842 -73.26 11.85 -59.24
C ALA A 842 -74.12 12.65 -60.25
N SER A 843 -75.40 12.31 -60.42
CA SER A 843 -76.31 13.09 -61.29
C SER A 843 -76.60 14.50 -60.76
N ALA A 844 -76.58 14.71 -59.44
CA ALA A 844 -76.69 16.04 -58.85
C ALA A 844 -75.40 16.86 -59.02
N LEU A 845 -74.22 16.23 -58.88
CA LEU A 845 -72.94 16.88 -59.19
C LEU A 845 -72.87 17.28 -60.68
N MET A 846 -73.31 16.42 -61.60
CA MET A 846 -73.36 16.74 -63.03
C MET A 846 -74.33 17.90 -63.32
N GLN A 847 -75.50 17.95 -62.69
CA GLN A 847 -76.41 19.10 -62.80
C GLN A 847 -75.72 20.39 -62.31
N LEU A 848 -75.08 20.36 -61.14
CA LEU A 848 -74.34 21.49 -60.58
C LEU A 848 -73.21 21.96 -61.52
N ALA A 849 -72.47 21.02 -62.12
CA ALA A 849 -71.42 21.32 -63.09
C ALA A 849 -71.97 22.04 -64.33
N LEU A 850 -73.05 21.50 -64.92
CA LEU A 850 -73.71 22.10 -66.09
C LEU A 850 -74.30 23.49 -65.77
N GLU A 851 -74.97 23.67 -64.63
CA GLU A 851 -75.50 24.97 -64.20
C GLU A 851 -74.38 25.99 -63.94
N THR A 852 -73.26 25.56 -63.35
CA THR A 852 -72.08 26.41 -63.13
C THR A 852 -71.44 26.84 -64.46
N ARG A 853 -71.47 25.97 -65.48
CA ARG A 853 -70.81 26.21 -66.78
C ARG A 853 -71.66 26.95 -67.80
N LEU A 854 -72.98 26.77 -67.77
CA LEU A 854 -73.93 27.28 -68.77
C LEU A 854 -75.00 28.24 -68.20
N GLY A 855 -75.08 28.38 -66.87
CA GLY A 855 -76.16 29.08 -66.18
C GLY A 855 -77.39 28.20 -65.94
N THR A 856 -78.25 28.60 -65.01
CA THR A 856 -79.50 27.87 -64.72
C THR A 856 -80.49 27.98 -65.89
N GLY A 857 -81.16 26.87 -66.21
CA GLY A 857 -82.09 26.81 -67.35
C GLY A 857 -81.42 26.73 -68.73
N PHE A 858 -80.20 26.20 -68.81
CA PHE A 858 -79.48 25.94 -70.07
C PHE A 858 -80.31 25.15 -71.10
N SER A 859 -80.04 25.38 -72.39
CA SER A 859 -80.73 24.68 -73.48
C SER A 859 -80.09 23.33 -73.79
N ARG A 860 -80.81 22.45 -74.50
CA ARG A 860 -80.31 21.12 -74.89
C ARG A 860 -79.17 21.23 -75.91
N GLU A 861 -79.32 22.18 -76.83
CA GLU A 861 -78.35 22.56 -77.86
C GLU A 861 -77.03 23.01 -77.24
N ALA A 862 -77.10 23.81 -76.15
CA ALA A 862 -75.93 24.28 -75.43
C ALA A 862 -75.15 23.14 -74.77
N VAL A 863 -75.83 22.13 -74.23
CA VAL A 863 -75.19 20.95 -73.62
C VAL A 863 -74.55 20.05 -74.68
N VAL A 864 -75.24 19.76 -75.79
CA VAL A 864 -74.65 18.99 -76.90
C VAL A 864 -73.43 19.72 -77.48
N GLY A 865 -73.50 21.03 -77.68
CA GLY A 865 -72.38 21.86 -78.12
C GLY A 865 -71.19 21.80 -77.17
N LEU A 866 -71.42 22.05 -75.87
CA LEU A 866 -70.37 22.02 -74.83
C LEU A 866 -69.62 20.69 -74.80
N LEU A 867 -70.34 19.57 -74.83
CA LEU A 867 -69.73 18.23 -74.81
C LEU A 867 -68.89 17.98 -76.07
N TYR A 868 -69.39 18.38 -77.24
CA TYR A 868 -68.63 18.25 -78.49
C TYR A 868 -67.37 19.12 -78.54
N ASP A 869 -67.45 20.37 -78.09
CA ASP A 869 -66.29 21.27 -78.02
C ASP A 869 -65.23 20.74 -77.03
N ASN A 870 -65.64 20.24 -75.85
CA ASN A 870 -64.73 19.72 -74.82
C ASN A 870 -64.13 18.34 -75.16
N LEU A 871 -64.91 17.41 -75.70
CA LEU A 871 -64.45 16.04 -75.97
C LEU A 871 -63.84 15.85 -77.37
N ALA A 872 -64.39 16.52 -78.38
CA ALA A 872 -64.00 16.33 -79.79
C ALA A 872 -63.23 17.52 -80.37
N GLY A 873 -63.07 18.62 -79.62
CA GLY A 873 -62.36 19.82 -80.08
C GLY A 873 -63.06 20.55 -81.25
N ARG A 874 -64.35 20.27 -81.46
CA ARG A 874 -65.16 20.84 -82.55
C ARG A 874 -66.63 20.91 -82.17
N ALA A 875 -67.34 21.85 -82.78
CA ALA A 875 -68.79 21.85 -82.77
C ALA A 875 -69.39 20.56 -83.40
N PRO A 876 -70.61 20.14 -82.98
CA PRO A 876 -71.34 19.08 -83.64
C PRO A 876 -71.76 19.53 -85.05
N THR A 877 -71.79 18.60 -86.00
CA THR A 877 -72.44 18.84 -87.29
C THR A 877 -73.96 18.95 -87.10
N ALA A 878 -74.66 19.58 -88.05
CA ALA A 878 -76.11 19.73 -88.00
C ALA A 878 -76.87 18.39 -87.91
N ILE A 879 -76.28 17.29 -88.39
CA ILE A 879 -76.86 15.94 -88.31
C ILE A 879 -76.67 15.37 -86.89
N GLU A 880 -75.45 15.45 -86.34
CA GLU A 880 -75.16 15.01 -84.97
C GLU A 880 -76.00 15.76 -83.94
N LEU A 881 -76.09 17.09 -84.08
CA LEU A 881 -76.90 17.92 -83.18
C LEU A 881 -78.39 17.55 -83.27
N ALA A 882 -78.93 17.35 -84.48
CA ALA A 882 -80.33 16.97 -84.67
C ALA A 882 -80.66 15.60 -84.05
N ASP A 883 -79.76 14.62 -84.18
CA ASP A 883 -79.96 13.28 -83.60
C ASP A 883 -79.96 13.31 -82.06
N TRP A 884 -78.98 13.98 -81.43
CA TRP A 884 -78.97 14.12 -79.97
C TRP A 884 -80.20 14.86 -79.44
N LEU A 885 -80.63 15.94 -80.10
CA LEU A 885 -81.87 16.64 -79.75
C LEU A 885 -83.11 15.74 -79.91
N GLN A 886 -83.15 14.88 -80.94
CA GLN A 886 -84.22 13.90 -81.13
C GLN A 886 -84.22 12.86 -80.01
N GLN A 887 -83.08 12.27 -79.65
CA GLN A 887 -82.97 11.31 -78.54
C GLN A 887 -83.41 11.93 -77.20
N MET A 888 -83.05 13.18 -76.94
CA MET A 888 -83.53 13.93 -75.77
C MET A 888 -85.02 14.27 -75.85
N SER A 889 -85.59 14.46 -77.05
CA SER A 889 -87.04 14.69 -77.24
C SER A 889 -87.87 13.42 -76.99
N ALA A 890 -87.30 12.26 -77.31
CA ALA A 890 -87.87 10.94 -77.01
C ALA A 890 -87.73 10.54 -75.52
N GLY A 891 -86.99 11.32 -74.72
CA GLY A 891 -86.75 11.03 -73.29
C GLY A 891 -85.68 9.97 -73.03
N THR A 892 -84.94 9.51 -74.05
CA THR A 892 -83.86 8.53 -73.91
C THR A 892 -82.71 9.08 -73.06
N TYR A 893 -82.42 10.38 -73.20
CA TYR A 893 -81.44 11.09 -72.38
C TYR A 893 -82.01 12.41 -71.85
N THR A 894 -81.63 12.76 -70.62
CA THR A 894 -81.72 14.13 -70.10
C THR A 894 -80.40 14.86 -70.38
N PRO A 895 -80.31 16.19 -70.23
CA PRO A 895 -79.03 16.89 -70.34
C PRO A 895 -77.97 16.34 -69.38
N VAL A 896 -78.40 15.97 -68.17
CA VAL A 896 -77.55 15.32 -67.16
C VAL A 896 -77.08 13.95 -67.63
N THR A 897 -77.99 13.04 -68.01
CA THR A 897 -77.58 11.67 -68.35
C THR A 897 -76.81 11.58 -69.68
N LEU A 898 -77.01 12.52 -70.60
CA LEU A 898 -76.16 12.68 -71.79
C LEU A 898 -74.75 13.14 -71.41
N ALA A 899 -74.63 14.11 -70.51
CA ALA A 899 -73.32 14.58 -70.04
C ALA A 899 -72.58 13.53 -69.19
N GLN A 900 -73.30 12.72 -68.39
CA GLN A 900 -72.73 11.56 -67.70
C GLN A 900 -72.22 10.51 -68.70
N LEU A 901 -73.05 10.13 -69.69
CA LEU A 901 -72.64 9.20 -70.76
C LEU A 901 -71.39 9.70 -71.49
N ALA A 902 -71.33 10.99 -71.84
CA ALA A 902 -70.16 11.59 -72.48
C ALA A 902 -68.93 11.55 -71.56
N ALA A 903 -69.09 11.86 -70.27
CA ALA A 903 -67.99 11.84 -69.31
C ALA A 903 -67.37 10.44 -69.13
N ASP A 904 -68.18 9.38 -69.24
CA ASP A 904 -67.72 7.99 -69.12
C ASP A 904 -67.21 7.39 -70.45
N LEU A 905 -67.05 8.18 -71.53
CA LEU A 905 -66.43 7.72 -72.78
C LEU A 905 -64.91 7.55 -72.66
N ASP A 906 -64.36 6.53 -73.30
CA ASP A 906 -62.91 6.32 -73.49
C ASP A 906 -62.20 7.58 -74.02
N LEU A 907 -62.86 8.34 -74.90
CA LEU A 907 -62.35 9.60 -75.43
C LEU A 907 -62.13 10.64 -74.32
N ASN A 908 -63.07 10.77 -73.39
CA ASN A 908 -62.91 11.69 -72.26
C ASN A 908 -61.82 11.19 -71.30
N ALA A 909 -61.78 9.88 -71.01
CA ALA A 909 -60.75 9.27 -70.17
C ALA A 909 -59.32 9.44 -70.75
N GLN A 910 -59.17 9.38 -72.08
CA GLN A 910 -57.92 9.71 -72.78
C GLN A 910 -57.61 11.21 -72.72
N ASN A 911 -58.59 12.08 -73.02
CA ASN A 911 -58.41 13.53 -73.04
C ASN A 911 -57.98 14.12 -71.68
N ILE A 912 -58.50 13.59 -70.57
CA ILE A 912 -58.11 14.00 -69.19
C ILE A 912 -56.86 13.27 -68.66
N GLY A 913 -56.31 12.32 -69.42
CA GLY A 913 -55.17 11.51 -68.98
C GLY A 913 -55.47 10.61 -67.77
N LEU A 914 -56.69 10.06 -67.67
CA LEU A 914 -57.19 9.37 -66.47
C LEU A 914 -56.27 8.25 -65.96
N VAL A 915 -55.61 7.51 -66.87
CA VAL A 915 -54.63 6.46 -66.53
C VAL A 915 -53.39 7.04 -65.86
N GLY A 916 -52.91 8.22 -66.28
CA GLY A 916 -51.80 8.92 -65.62
C GLY A 916 -52.18 9.40 -64.22
N LEU A 917 -53.43 9.85 -64.05
CA LEU A 917 -53.97 10.22 -62.74
C LEU A 917 -54.04 9.03 -61.76
N MET A 918 -54.07 7.76 -62.22
CA MET A 918 -54.04 6.60 -61.30
C MET A 918 -52.72 6.49 -60.53
N GLU A 919 -51.63 7.01 -61.13
CA GLU A 919 -50.31 7.09 -60.54
C GLU A 919 -50.10 8.41 -59.78
N SER A 920 -50.45 9.56 -60.40
CA SER A 920 -50.21 10.89 -59.80
C SER A 920 -51.24 11.34 -58.77
N GLY A 921 -52.45 10.80 -58.82
CA GLY A 921 -53.64 11.33 -58.15
C GLY A 921 -54.25 12.52 -58.90
N LEU A 922 -55.52 12.81 -58.60
CA LEU A 922 -56.20 14.05 -58.97
C LEU A 922 -55.82 15.15 -57.97
N VAL A 923 -55.22 16.23 -58.46
CA VAL A 923 -54.85 17.41 -57.66
C VAL A 923 -56.10 18.20 -57.27
N TYR A 924 -56.24 18.52 -55.99
CA TYR A 924 -57.31 19.37 -55.49
C TYR A 924 -56.87 20.31 -54.35
N LEU A 925 -57.61 21.40 -54.18
CA LEU A 925 -57.53 22.26 -53.00
C LEU A 925 -58.70 21.87 -52.08
N PRO A 926 -58.47 21.44 -50.82
CA PRO A 926 -59.54 21.18 -49.88
C PRO A 926 -60.49 22.38 -49.74
N ALA A 927 -61.80 22.12 -49.72
CA ALA A 927 -62.77 23.16 -49.40
C ALA A 927 -62.65 23.59 -47.94
N ALA A 928 -62.77 24.90 -47.69
CA ALA A 928 -62.67 25.54 -46.36
C ALA A 928 -64.03 25.67 -45.67
#